data_AF-A0A6B3B416-F1
#
_entry.id   AF-A0A6B3B416-F1
#
_cell.length_a   1.000
_cell.length_b   1.000
_cell.length_c   1.000
_cell.angle_alpha   90.00
_cell.angle_beta   90.00
_cell.angle_gamma   90.00
#
_symmetry.space_group_name_H-M   'P 1'
#
loop_
_entity.id
_entity.type
_entity.pdbx_description
1 polymer ?
#
loop_
_entity_poly.entity_id
_entity_poly.type
_entity_poly.pdbx_seq_one_letter_code
_entity_poly.pdbx_strand_id
1 'polypeptide(L)'
;MRWIRPAGHPPGLPGVRRSAALALLLLATAFVPGPGPAGAAPAVPVPPDPWVTPATVHEALDPGGSTSVDKSVRTPAIPPKPEVVLLVDGTRSMEKPITDVQTNLSVITKKVLAERPESRFAVATFGDQQFDRTGGEFEVLQGLTDDLVKVQAGVNELKTDRGAYSMGPSEDWINGLWQIANGAGGETVFREGSNPVIVLVSDSSSHAPSAGHTIDDTIFALQDKGVRVVGVDVDSALGDGLNGTGNAHNPDYPDQIERPPTDAGQATRIIEATQGRLLEGIQGDEVAQAIVDGMDNLPTSVGHQLGDCSPYLTVALDPPTRRVTSGDTAHFAETIDVAADAPQGARLTCRVQFLLGPQIPGTDRLAPTAAPDPDFQQEITIDVNDVDAPVVTVDDRIARADDEDGTRISYWATARDAQDGRLPVTCTPASGSLFPIGSTTVTCTATDAAGNTATDTAEFRVLDPPPPPLPPPPATDVAVRADVSPGRSYIGRQAHARFTVTNAGPDTARDVVVATSWPKSGKAKDRTLTSLNRCTAAAPCTIPPGGRIEMTQTGTYRAPVTGDVRATVSGNLGDLRPVNNQDTARLRVLRPSLTVTPRVAKPGQPVVARGKDYPPGETVRLTWNTGITADRTGVRVGRDGTFEVQVLVLRKDTLGPRILRADITGLPELRKPVLVVQRNLQPPDFKGRT
;
A
#
# COMPACT_ATOMS: atom_id res chain seq x y z
N MET A 1 -42.09 -44.24 -20.73
CA MET A 1 -42.82 -43.19 -21.48
C MET A 1 -41.87 -42.60 -22.51
N ARG A 2 -42.22 -42.75 -23.79
CA ARG A 2 -41.46 -42.39 -24.99
C ARG A 2 -42.41 -41.54 -25.86
N TRP A 3 -41.97 -40.39 -26.33
CA TRP A 3 -42.61 -39.61 -27.41
C TRP A 3 -41.46 -39.02 -28.25
N ILE A 4 -41.13 -39.60 -29.42
CA ILE A 4 -41.64 -39.37 -30.79
C ILE A 4 -40.99 -38.16 -31.50
N ARG A 5 -40.18 -38.49 -32.52
CA ARG A 5 -39.66 -37.72 -33.70
C ARG A 5 -40.82 -37.21 -34.59
N PRO A 6 -40.69 -36.29 -35.61
CA PRO A 6 -39.71 -36.40 -36.72
C PRO A 6 -39.34 -35.15 -37.60
N ALA A 7 -38.32 -35.39 -38.45
CA ALA A 7 -38.10 -35.00 -39.87
C ALA A 7 -37.95 -33.53 -40.36
N GLY A 8 -36.86 -33.31 -41.10
CA GLY A 8 -36.68 -32.23 -42.08
C GLY A 8 -35.35 -32.31 -42.87
N HIS A 9 -35.44 -32.62 -44.16
CA HIS A 9 -34.45 -32.50 -45.26
C HIS A 9 -35.27 -32.04 -46.49
N PRO A 10 -34.74 -31.49 -47.63
CA PRO A 10 -33.36 -31.22 -48.10
C PRO A 10 -33.27 -29.83 -48.85
N PRO A 11 -32.55 -29.57 -49.99
CA PRO A 11 -31.22 -29.97 -50.54
C PRO A 11 -30.31 -28.76 -50.96
N GLY A 12 -29.04 -29.02 -51.33
CA GLY A 12 -28.21 -28.08 -52.14
C GLY A 12 -26.69 -28.39 -52.21
N LEU A 13 -26.24 -29.04 -53.29
CA LEU A 13 -24.83 -29.30 -53.73
C LEU A 13 -24.20 -28.05 -54.42
N PRO A 14 -22.94 -28.03 -54.96
CA PRO A 14 -21.68 -28.76 -54.72
C PRO A 14 -20.41 -27.83 -54.66
N GLY A 15 -19.20 -28.38 -54.43
CA GLY A 15 -17.91 -27.69 -54.71
C GLY A 15 -16.74 -28.17 -53.83
N VAL A 16 -15.98 -29.21 -54.18
CA VAL A 16 -14.78 -29.23 -55.06
C VAL A 16 -13.47 -28.75 -54.41
N ARG A 17 -12.47 -29.64 -54.52
CA ARG A 17 -10.98 -29.48 -54.48
C ARG A 17 -10.24 -29.55 -53.14
N ARG A 18 -9.65 -30.73 -52.94
CA ARG A 18 -8.33 -30.94 -52.32
C ARG A 18 -7.29 -30.13 -53.09
N SER A 19 -6.54 -29.29 -52.40
CA SER A 19 -5.35 -28.62 -52.94
C SER A 19 -4.10 -29.43 -52.57
N ALA A 20 -3.42 -29.90 -53.60
CA ALA A 20 -2.03 -30.32 -53.59
C ALA A 20 -1.20 -29.19 -54.22
N ALA A 21 -0.04 -28.87 -53.62
CA ALA A 21 1.09 -28.12 -54.20
C ALA A 21 2.11 -27.96 -53.05
N LEU A 22 3.43 -28.07 -53.20
CA LEU A 22 4.28 -28.24 -54.37
C LEU A 22 5.66 -28.68 -53.79
N ALA A 23 6.17 -29.86 -54.16
CA ALA A 23 7.55 -30.23 -53.88
C ALA A 23 8.42 -29.74 -55.05
N LEU A 24 9.35 -28.83 -54.76
CA LEU A 24 10.30 -28.29 -55.72
C LEU A 24 11.38 -29.34 -56.00
N LEU A 25 11.43 -29.84 -57.24
CA LEU A 25 12.54 -30.62 -57.78
C LEU A 25 13.73 -29.68 -58.04
N LEU A 26 14.86 -29.94 -57.38
CA LEU A 26 16.18 -29.49 -57.82
C LEU A 26 16.97 -30.71 -58.27
N LEU A 27 17.14 -30.82 -59.59
CA LEU A 27 18.08 -31.75 -60.22
C LEU A 27 19.51 -31.30 -59.92
N ALA A 28 20.28 -32.16 -59.26
CA ALA A 28 21.73 -32.16 -59.33
C ALA A 28 22.18 -33.58 -59.68
N THR A 29 22.68 -33.75 -60.90
CA THR A 29 23.40 -34.93 -61.36
C THR A 29 24.74 -35.02 -60.63
N ALA A 30 25.11 -36.18 -60.08
CA ALA A 30 26.40 -36.85 -60.35
C ALA A 30 26.68 -38.07 -59.43
N PHE A 31 27.25 -39.11 -60.05
CA PHE A 31 28.02 -40.24 -59.55
C PHE A 31 27.38 -41.23 -58.55
N VAL A 32 27.16 -42.45 -59.04
CA VAL A 32 27.02 -43.68 -58.27
C VAL A 32 28.41 -44.25 -57.99
N PRO A 33 28.85 -44.40 -56.72
CA PRO A 33 29.85 -45.39 -56.34
C PRO A 33 29.17 -46.66 -55.82
N GLY A 34 29.74 -47.82 -56.13
CA GLY A 34 29.19 -49.14 -55.78
C GLY A 34 29.12 -49.46 -54.28
N PRO A 35 28.57 -50.62 -53.90
CA PRO A 35 28.30 -50.96 -52.51
C PRO A 35 29.62 -51.25 -51.78
N GLY A 36 30.02 -50.33 -50.90
CA GLY A 36 30.99 -50.60 -49.84
C GLY A 36 30.28 -51.20 -48.62
N PRO A 37 30.98 -51.96 -47.76
CA PRO A 37 30.36 -52.56 -46.58
C PRO A 37 29.84 -51.46 -45.67
N ALA A 38 28.57 -51.58 -45.26
CA ALA A 38 27.97 -50.72 -44.26
C ALA A 38 28.71 -50.91 -42.92
N GLY A 39 29.67 -50.03 -42.65
CA GLY A 39 30.11 -49.80 -41.29
C GLY A 39 28.92 -49.21 -40.54
N ALA A 40 28.35 -49.97 -39.61
CA ALA A 40 27.41 -49.44 -38.64
C ALA A 40 28.08 -48.24 -37.96
N ALA A 41 27.49 -47.05 -38.12
CA ALA A 41 27.82 -45.95 -37.23
C ALA A 41 27.62 -46.47 -35.80
N PRO A 42 28.58 -46.26 -34.86
CA PRO A 42 28.36 -46.65 -33.49
C PRO A 42 27.08 -45.96 -33.03
N ALA A 43 26.10 -46.75 -32.59
CA ALA A 43 24.92 -46.23 -31.93
C ALA A 43 25.44 -45.35 -30.80
N VAL A 44 25.10 -44.05 -30.83
CA VAL A 44 25.28 -43.19 -29.66
C VAL A 44 24.56 -43.94 -28.52
N PRO A 45 25.23 -44.27 -27.40
CA PRO A 45 24.58 -44.95 -26.31
C PRO A 45 23.40 -44.07 -25.89
N VAL A 46 22.18 -44.58 -25.97
CA VAL A 46 21.05 -43.95 -25.29
C VAL A 46 21.47 -43.87 -23.82
N PRO A 47 21.58 -42.67 -23.22
CA PRO A 47 21.91 -42.58 -21.80
C PRO A 47 20.88 -43.42 -21.04
N PRO A 48 21.31 -44.20 -20.04
CA PRO A 48 20.37 -45.01 -19.27
C PRO A 48 19.26 -44.10 -18.73
N ASP A 49 18.01 -44.57 -18.79
CA ASP A 49 16.88 -43.82 -18.27
C ASP A 49 17.16 -43.40 -16.82
N PRO A 50 16.88 -42.13 -16.47
CA PRO A 50 17.16 -41.63 -15.13
C PRO A 50 16.38 -42.43 -14.07
N TRP A 51 16.98 -42.59 -12.89
CA TRP A 51 16.35 -43.32 -11.79
C TRP A 51 15.10 -42.63 -11.25
N VAL A 52 15.02 -41.30 -11.38
CA VAL A 52 13.88 -40.47 -10.98
C VAL A 52 13.42 -39.63 -12.16
N THR A 53 12.13 -39.67 -12.48
CA THR A 53 11.54 -38.90 -13.58
C THR A 53 10.26 -38.17 -13.13
N PRO A 54 10.15 -36.85 -13.33
CA PRO A 54 11.26 -35.95 -13.68
C PRO A 54 12.27 -35.82 -12.52
N ALA A 55 13.57 -35.77 -12.82
CA ALA A 55 14.61 -35.49 -11.81
C ALA A 55 14.67 -34.00 -11.41
N THR A 56 14.08 -33.13 -12.22
CA THR A 56 14.01 -31.68 -11.95
C THR A 56 12.61 -31.17 -12.26
N VAL A 57 12.03 -30.41 -11.35
CA VAL A 57 10.78 -29.67 -11.58
C VAL A 57 11.08 -28.20 -11.42
N HIS A 58 10.74 -27.42 -12.45
CA HIS A 58 10.81 -25.96 -12.41
C HIS A 58 9.49 -25.39 -12.91
N GLU A 59 8.76 -24.74 -12.01
CA GLU A 59 7.45 -24.16 -12.30
C GLU A 59 7.35 -22.75 -11.71
N ALA A 60 6.34 -22.01 -12.16
CA ALA A 60 5.96 -20.72 -11.60
C ALA A 60 4.54 -20.82 -11.03
N LEU A 61 4.37 -20.51 -9.74
CA LEU A 61 3.10 -20.68 -9.04
C LEU A 61 2.75 -19.41 -8.26
N ASP A 62 1.46 -19.10 -8.19
CA ASP A 62 0.94 -18.03 -7.35
C ASP A 62 1.09 -18.40 -5.87
N PRO A 63 1.17 -17.43 -4.94
CA PRO A 63 1.03 -17.70 -3.51
C PRO A 63 -0.27 -18.47 -3.22
N GLY A 64 -0.18 -19.60 -2.52
CA GLY A 64 -1.32 -20.49 -2.26
C GLY A 64 -1.64 -21.44 -3.41
N GLY A 65 -0.88 -21.39 -4.51
CA GLY A 65 -1.00 -22.27 -5.66
C GLY A 65 -0.47 -23.68 -5.40
N SER A 66 -0.85 -24.60 -6.29
CA SER A 66 -0.48 -26.00 -6.23
C SER A 66 -0.27 -26.55 -7.63
N THR A 67 0.65 -27.50 -7.78
CA THR A 67 0.82 -28.29 -9.01
C THR A 67 0.96 -29.76 -8.69
N SER A 68 0.59 -30.61 -9.65
CA SER A 68 0.78 -32.05 -9.55
C SER A 68 1.71 -32.55 -10.65
N VAL A 69 2.61 -33.44 -10.27
CA VAL A 69 3.62 -34.03 -11.15
C VAL A 69 3.47 -35.54 -11.12
N ASP A 70 3.33 -36.16 -12.29
CA ASP A 70 3.44 -37.61 -12.41
C ASP A 70 4.89 -38.01 -12.14
N LYS A 71 5.11 -38.66 -11.00
CA LYS A 71 6.44 -39.06 -10.54
C LYS A 71 6.66 -40.54 -10.79
N SER A 72 7.82 -40.89 -11.32
CA SER A 72 8.25 -42.29 -11.43
C SER A 72 9.66 -42.47 -10.90
N VAL A 73 9.86 -43.51 -10.08
CA VAL A 73 11.15 -43.90 -9.52
C VAL A 73 11.43 -45.33 -9.94
N ARG A 74 12.42 -45.52 -10.81
CA ARG A 74 12.86 -46.84 -11.25
C ARG A 74 13.70 -47.47 -10.15
N THR A 75 13.40 -48.71 -9.77
CA THR A 75 14.20 -49.44 -8.78
C THR A 75 15.22 -50.35 -9.47
N PRO A 76 16.38 -50.59 -8.86
CA PRO A 76 17.32 -51.57 -9.37
C PRO A 76 16.87 -53.00 -9.07
N ALA A 77 17.28 -53.96 -9.92
CA ALA A 77 16.99 -55.38 -9.73
C ALA A 77 17.64 -55.91 -8.44
N ILE A 78 18.84 -55.45 -8.12
CA ILE A 78 19.49 -55.68 -6.81
C ILE A 78 19.51 -54.38 -5.98
N PRO A 79 19.01 -54.41 -4.73
CA PRO A 79 19.01 -53.25 -3.83
C PRO A 79 20.40 -52.60 -3.63
N PRO A 80 20.50 -51.28 -3.44
CA PRO A 80 21.77 -50.59 -3.19
C PRO A 80 22.50 -51.09 -1.94
N LYS A 81 23.83 -51.14 -1.95
CA LYS A 81 24.66 -51.58 -0.82
C LYS A 81 24.23 -52.93 -0.22
N PRO A 82 24.06 -54.00 -1.01
CA PRO A 82 23.59 -55.26 -0.48
C PRO A 82 24.69 -55.95 0.35
N GLU A 83 24.28 -56.59 1.43
CA GLU A 83 25.17 -57.40 2.28
C GLU A 83 24.56 -58.79 2.42
N VAL A 84 25.16 -59.75 1.72
CA VAL A 84 24.57 -61.06 1.51
C VAL A 84 25.21 -62.08 2.44
N VAL A 85 24.42 -62.73 3.28
CA VAL A 85 24.89 -63.84 4.12
C VAL A 85 24.32 -65.14 3.58
N LEU A 86 25.18 -66.03 3.11
CA LEU A 86 24.79 -67.40 2.75
C LEU A 86 24.72 -68.22 4.03
N LEU A 87 23.51 -68.59 4.46
CA LEU A 87 23.27 -69.47 5.60
C LEU A 87 22.88 -70.85 5.05
N VAL A 88 23.84 -71.77 5.03
CA VAL A 88 23.69 -73.07 4.37
C VAL A 88 23.68 -74.20 5.38
N ASP A 89 22.64 -75.01 5.30
CA ASP A 89 22.48 -76.23 6.07
C ASP A 89 23.69 -77.18 5.88
N GLY A 90 24.31 -77.56 7.00
CA GLY A 90 25.54 -78.36 7.04
C GLY A 90 25.30 -79.85 7.29
N THR A 91 24.09 -80.35 7.06
CA THR A 91 23.72 -81.74 7.34
C THR A 91 23.96 -82.65 6.13
N ARG A 92 23.80 -83.96 6.35
CA ARG A 92 24.14 -84.99 5.35
C ARG A 92 23.31 -84.90 4.07
N SER A 93 22.04 -84.54 4.16
CA SER A 93 21.14 -84.46 3.00
C SER A 93 21.56 -83.36 2.01
N MET A 94 22.35 -82.40 2.47
CA MET A 94 22.80 -81.23 1.72
C MET A 94 24.09 -81.44 0.91
N GLU A 95 24.62 -82.66 0.80
CA GLU A 95 25.87 -82.95 0.05
C GLU A 95 25.85 -82.43 -1.39
N LYS A 96 24.75 -82.68 -2.13
CA LYS A 96 24.59 -82.20 -3.51
C LYS A 96 24.42 -80.67 -3.57
N PRO A 97 23.50 -80.05 -2.80
CA PRO A 97 23.40 -78.59 -2.65
C PRO A 97 24.71 -77.86 -2.35
N ILE A 98 25.46 -78.33 -1.35
CA ILE A 98 26.72 -77.70 -0.94
C ILE A 98 27.74 -77.77 -2.08
N THR A 99 27.84 -78.91 -2.77
CA THR A 99 28.75 -79.08 -3.92
C THR A 99 28.42 -78.11 -5.04
N ASP A 100 27.12 -77.89 -5.30
CA ASP A 100 26.67 -76.91 -6.30
C ASP A 100 27.06 -75.48 -5.91
N VAL A 101 26.78 -75.05 -4.68
CA VAL A 101 27.16 -73.73 -4.17
C VAL A 101 28.69 -73.53 -4.21
N GLN A 102 29.47 -74.54 -3.82
CA GLN A 102 30.95 -74.51 -3.88
C GLN A 102 31.47 -74.32 -5.30
N THR A 103 30.88 -75.02 -6.27
CA THR A 103 31.30 -74.96 -7.67
C THR A 103 30.87 -73.66 -8.33
N ASN A 104 29.67 -73.16 -8.00
CA ASN A 104 28.98 -72.12 -8.75
C ASN A 104 28.86 -70.78 -8.00
N LEU A 105 29.54 -70.59 -6.86
CA LEU A 105 29.58 -69.31 -6.13
C LEU A 105 29.91 -68.09 -7.02
N SER A 106 30.78 -68.29 -8.03
CA SER A 106 31.15 -67.21 -8.94
C SER A 106 29.98 -66.68 -9.77
N VAL A 107 28.92 -67.48 -10.00
CA VAL A 107 27.68 -67.06 -10.68
C VAL A 107 26.94 -66.04 -9.81
N ILE A 108 26.79 -66.36 -8.52
CA ILE A 108 26.12 -65.51 -7.52
C ILE A 108 26.89 -64.18 -7.35
N THR A 109 28.17 -64.27 -7.02
CA THR A 109 28.98 -63.09 -6.69
C THR A 109 29.20 -62.16 -7.88
N LYS A 110 29.40 -62.69 -9.11
CA LYS A 110 29.55 -61.85 -10.31
C LYS A 110 28.29 -61.08 -10.66
N LYS A 111 27.12 -61.71 -10.55
CA LYS A 111 25.83 -61.07 -10.83
C LYS A 111 25.58 -59.91 -9.87
N VAL A 112 25.73 -60.16 -8.57
CA VAL A 112 25.54 -59.14 -7.53
C VAL A 112 26.54 -57.99 -7.69
N LEU A 113 27.83 -58.27 -7.89
CA LEU A 113 28.86 -57.23 -8.04
C LEU A 113 28.79 -56.46 -9.36
N ALA A 114 28.27 -57.07 -10.43
CA ALA A 114 28.07 -56.38 -11.71
C ALA A 114 27.03 -55.26 -11.59
N GLU A 115 26.00 -55.46 -10.76
CA GLU A 115 24.99 -54.44 -10.50
C GLU A 115 25.35 -53.53 -9.33
N ARG A 116 26.03 -54.08 -8.31
CA ARG A 116 26.35 -53.44 -7.03
C ARG A 116 27.80 -53.70 -6.62
N PRO A 117 28.77 -52.92 -7.13
CA PRO A 117 30.19 -53.12 -6.86
C PRO A 117 30.59 -53.03 -5.37
N GLU A 118 29.77 -52.38 -4.55
CA GLU A 118 29.99 -52.12 -3.14
C GLU A 118 29.51 -53.24 -2.19
N SER A 119 29.05 -54.35 -2.75
CA SER A 119 28.48 -55.50 -2.04
C SER A 119 29.50 -56.23 -1.15
N ARG A 120 29.03 -56.78 -0.02
CA ARG A 120 29.81 -57.70 0.83
C ARG A 120 29.09 -59.04 0.98
N PHE A 121 29.87 -60.10 1.20
CA PHE A 121 29.36 -61.46 1.39
C PHE A 121 29.91 -62.09 2.66
N ALA A 122 29.09 -62.92 3.30
CA ALA A 122 29.47 -63.79 4.41
C ALA A 122 28.94 -65.20 4.17
N VAL A 123 29.57 -66.18 4.80
CA VAL A 123 29.20 -67.60 4.73
C VAL A 123 29.07 -68.13 6.14
N ALA A 124 27.91 -68.70 6.43
CA ALA A 124 27.59 -69.33 7.68
C ALA A 124 26.89 -70.68 7.44
N THR A 125 26.95 -71.55 8.43
CA THR A 125 26.33 -72.87 8.40
C THR A 125 25.68 -73.18 9.74
N PHE A 126 24.70 -74.08 9.72
CA PHE A 126 23.98 -74.51 10.90
C PHE A 126 23.77 -76.03 10.85
N GLY A 127 23.44 -76.60 12.00
CA GLY A 127 23.19 -78.02 12.20
C GLY A 127 22.05 -78.23 13.20
N ASP A 128 22.25 -79.14 14.15
CA ASP A 128 21.23 -79.58 15.11
C ASP A 128 21.69 -79.41 16.56
N GLN A 129 20.81 -78.87 17.40
CA GLN A 129 21.01 -78.55 18.82
C GLN A 129 21.11 -79.77 19.75
N GLN A 130 20.63 -80.94 19.34
CA GLN A 130 20.48 -82.11 20.19
C GLN A 130 21.77 -82.93 20.26
N PHE A 131 22.57 -82.96 19.19
CA PHE A 131 23.68 -83.93 19.07
C PHE A 131 25.01 -83.36 18.58
N ASP A 132 25.02 -82.13 18.04
CA ASP A 132 26.28 -81.51 17.70
C ASP A 132 27.08 -81.13 18.95
N ARG A 133 28.42 -81.18 18.87
CA ARG A 133 29.28 -80.68 19.96
C ARG A 133 28.97 -79.20 20.16
N THR A 134 28.97 -78.70 21.40
CA THR A 134 28.75 -77.27 21.73
C THR A 134 29.41 -76.34 20.70
N GLY A 135 28.62 -75.55 19.97
CA GLY A 135 29.07 -74.71 18.85
C GLY A 135 28.84 -75.30 17.45
N GLY A 136 28.22 -76.47 17.33
CA GLY A 136 27.85 -77.07 16.04
C GLY A 136 26.47 -76.64 15.53
N GLU A 137 25.64 -76.02 16.38
CA GLU A 137 24.31 -75.51 15.99
C GLU A 137 24.41 -74.37 14.96
N PHE A 138 25.47 -73.57 15.03
CA PHE A 138 25.71 -72.44 14.12
C PHE A 138 27.19 -72.03 14.11
N GLU A 139 27.73 -71.74 12.93
CA GLU A 139 29.10 -71.24 12.75
C GLU A 139 29.19 -70.24 11.59
N VAL A 140 29.96 -69.17 11.76
CA VAL A 140 30.36 -68.29 10.65
C VAL A 140 31.72 -68.75 10.12
N LEU A 141 31.73 -69.24 8.88
CA LEU A 141 32.94 -69.72 8.20
C LEU A 141 33.73 -68.54 7.60
N GLN A 142 33.02 -67.49 7.18
CA GLN A 142 33.61 -66.26 6.68
C GLN A 142 32.71 -65.06 6.99
N GLY A 143 33.22 -64.10 7.76
CA GLY A 143 32.53 -62.84 8.03
C GLY A 143 32.42 -61.92 6.80
N LEU A 144 31.62 -60.86 6.92
CA LEU A 144 31.28 -59.95 5.80
C LEU A 144 32.53 -59.30 5.17
N THR A 145 32.80 -59.64 3.90
CA THR A 145 33.93 -59.09 3.13
C THR A 145 33.58 -58.91 1.65
N ASP A 146 34.28 -58.00 0.98
CA ASP A 146 34.30 -57.81 -0.48
C ASP A 146 35.41 -58.61 -1.18
N ASP A 147 36.27 -59.30 -0.40
CA ASP A 147 37.34 -60.16 -0.91
C ASP A 147 36.78 -61.52 -1.35
N LEU A 148 36.48 -61.66 -2.65
CA LEU A 148 35.90 -62.89 -3.22
C LEU A 148 36.77 -64.14 -3.02
N VAL A 149 38.08 -64.01 -2.82
CA VAL A 149 38.95 -65.16 -2.54
C VAL A 149 38.62 -65.72 -1.16
N LYS A 150 38.40 -64.84 -0.18
CA LYS A 150 37.96 -65.22 1.17
C LYS A 150 36.55 -65.78 1.18
N VAL A 151 35.63 -65.17 0.43
CA VAL A 151 34.25 -65.69 0.31
C VAL A 151 34.25 -67.11 -0.27
N GLN A 152 35.03 -67.35 -1.34
CA GLN A 152 35.19 -68.69 -1.89
C GLN A 152 35.85 -69.65 -0.89
N ALA A 153 36.84 -69.20 -0.13
CA ALA A 153 37.45 -70.02 0.93
C ALA A 153 36.41 -70.44 1.98
N GLY A 154 35.58 -69.52 2.46
CA GLY A 154 34.50 -69.82 3.41
C GLY A 154 33.45 -70.78 2.85
N VAL A 155 33.05 -70.63 1.58
CA VAL A 155 32.15 -71.60 0.93
C VAL A 155 32.79 -72.98 0.79
N ASN A 156 34.10 -73.05 0.52
CA ASN A 156 34.82 -74.33 0.45
C ASN A 156 34.96 -75.02 1.83
N GLU A 157 34.71 -74.30 2.93
CA GLU A 157 34.68 -74.86 4.28
C GLU A 157 33.32 -75.46 4.66
N LEU A 158 32.27 -75.27 3.86
CA LEU A 158 30.98 -75.94 4.04
C LEU A 158 31.15 -77.47 3.97
N LYS A 159 30.53 -78.16 4.92
CA LYS A 159 30.59 -79.62 5.10
C LYS A 159 29.20 -80.16 5.43
N THR A 160 29.10 -81.48 5.44
CA THR A 160 27.87 -82.24 5.71
C THR A 160 27.97 -83.07 7.01
N ASP A 161 28.79 -82.62 7.96
CA ASP A 161 29.15 -83.36 9.18
C ASP A 161 28.36 -82.92 10.43
N ARG A 162 27.32 -82.11 10.25
CA ARG A 162 26.38 -81.65 11.31
C ARG A 162 25.09 -82.46 11.34
N GLY A 163 24.32 -82.38 12.43
CA GLY A 163 23.01 -83.03 12.55
C GLY A 163 23.06 -84.55 12.71
N ALA A 164 24.22 -85.11 13.05
CA ALA A 164 24.37 -86.56 13.16
C ALA A 164 23.52 -87.12 14.31
N TYR A 165 22.74 -88.16 14.02
CA TYR A 165 21.84 -88.83 14.98
C TYR A 165 20.63 -88.01 15.45
N SER A 166 20.26 -86.95 14.71
CA SER A 166 19.02 -86.22 14.98
C SER A 166 17.80 -87.15 15.05
N MET A 167 16.86 -86.80 15.94
CA MET A 167 15.61 -87.52 16.11
C MET A 167 14.64 -87.31 14.95
N GLY A 168 14.80 -86.24 14.16
CA GLY A 168 13.96 -85.90 13.03
C GLY A 168 14.76 -85.22 11.92
N PRO A 169 14.10 -84.71 10.87
CA PRO A 169 14.73 -83.90 9.84
C PRO A 169 14.95 -82.45 10.28
N SER A 170 14.35 -82.00 11.39
CA SER A 170 14.41 -80.59 11.77
C SER A 170 15.82 -80.15 12.20
N GLU A 171 16.21 -78.92 11.83
CA GLU A 171 17.53 -78.34 12.08
C GLU A 171 17.44 -76.96 12.78
N ASP A 172 18.55 -76.24 12.98
CA ASP A 172 18.59 -74.97 13.73
C ASP A 172 18.76 -73.69 12.91
N TRP A 173 18.14 -73.61 11.72
CA TRP A 173 18.22 -72.38 10.93
C TRP A 173 17.52 -71.17 11.56
N ILE A 174 16.50 -71.34 12.41
CA ILE A 174 15.89 -70.20 13.14
C ILE A 174 16.90 -69.55 14.09
N ASN A 175 17.72 -70.36 14.79
CA ASN A 175 18.87 -69.87 15.56
C ASN A 175 19.90 -69.19 14.64
N GLY A 176 20.27 -69.81 13.52
CA GLY A 176 21.23 -69.22 12.58
C GLY A 176 20.81 -67.82 12.10
N LEU A 177 19.53 -67.65 11.74
CA LEU A 177 18.96 -66.35 11.38
C LEU A 177 19.04 -65.34 12.54
N TRP A 178 18.72 -65.77 13.77
CA TRP A 178 18.80 -64.92 14.97
C TRP A 178 20.24 -64.49 15.26
N GLN A 179 21.20 -65.41 15.17
CA GLN A 179 22.62 -65.13 15.41
C GLN A 179 23.17 -64.12 14.40
N ILE A 180 22.84 -64.28 13.12
CA ILE A 180 23.24 -63.32 12.06
C ILE A 180 22.64 -61.94 12.32
N ALA A 181 21.34 -61.86 12.66
CA ALA A 181 20.69 -60.59 12.97
C ALA A 181 21.33 -59.88 14.19
N ASN A 182 21.90 -60.65 15.12
CA ASN A 182 22.61 -60.15 16.29
C ASN A 182 24.14 -60.01 16.09
N GLY A 183 24.60 -60.10 14.84
CA GLY A 183 25.98 -59.82 14.44
C GLY A 183 26.97 -60.97 14.60
N ALA A 184 26.52 -62.16 15.05
CA ALA A 184 27.29 -63.40 15.16
C ALA A 184 28.73 -63.20 15.70
N GLY A 185 28.86 -62.60 16.89
CA GLY A 185 30.17 -62.36 17.52
C GLY A 185 31.00 -61.26 16.86
N GLY A 186 30.43 -60.46 15.96
CA GLY A 186 31.09 -59.37 15.24
C GLY A 186 31.29 -59.63 13.74
N GLU A 187 31.09 -60.87 13.28
CA GLU A 187 31.39 -61.31 11.91
C GLU A 187 30.29 -60.93 10.89
N THR A 188 29.05 -60.72 11.35
CA THR A 188 27.90 -60.35 10.52
C THR A 188 27.30 -59.00 10.89
N VAL A 189 28.16 -58.06 11.33
CA VAL A 189 27.73 -56.68 11.60
C VAL A 189 27.48 -55.93 10.30
N PHE A 190 26.21 -55.63 10.04
CA PHE A 190 25.79 -54.90 8.84
C PHE A 190 26.16 -53.42 8.90
N ARG A 191 26.53 -52.85 7.75
CA ARG A 191 26.82 -51.41 7.63
C ARG A 191 25.54 -50.60 7.79
N GLU A 192 25.65 -49.41 8.37
CA GLU A 192 24.55 -48.45 8.37
C GLU A 192 24.15 -48.11 6.92
N GLY A 193 22.84 -48.09 6.65
CA GLY A 193 22.30 -47.84 5.32
C GLY A 193 22.59 -48.93 4.28
N SER A 194 23.01 -50.13 4.71
CA SER A 194 23.09 -51.31 3.85
C SER A 194 21.73 -51.96 3.69
N ASN A 195 21.59 -52.81 2.68
CA ASN A 195 20.41 -53.62 2.42
C ASN A 195 20.72 -55.10 2.66
N PRO A 196 20.72 -55.58 3.92
CA PRO A 196 21.15 -56.93 4.22
C PRO A 196 20.15 -57.98 3.72
N VAL A 197 20.68 -59.07 3.17
CA VAL A 197 19.91 -60.22 2.70
C VAL A 197 20.55 -61.48 3.26
N ILE A 198 19.76 -62.32 3.93
CA ILE A 198 20.20 -63.65 4.32
C ILE A 198 19.58 -64.65 3.34
N VAL A 199 20.43 -65.43 2.70
CA VAL A 199 19.99 -66.53 1.84
C VAL A 199 20.05 -67.82 2.65
N LEU A 200 18.88 -68.30 3.06
CA LEU A 200 18.71 -69.55 3.79
C LEU A 200 18.57 -70.70 2.80
N VAL A 201 19.50 -71.65 2.83
CA VAL A 201 19.50 -72.84 1.98
C VAL A 201 19.39 -74.07 2.87
N SER A 202 18.29 -74.81 2.78
CA SER A 202 18.02 -76.02 3.55
C SER A 202 16.96 -76.85 2.86
N ASP A 203 16.88 -78.12 3.21
CA ASP A 203 15.84 -79.05 2.78
C ASP A 203 14.86 -79.41 3.91
N SER A 204 14.92 -78.71 5.05
CA SER A 204 14.28 -79.16 6.29
C SER A 204 13.67 -78.04 7.14
N SER A 205 12.65 -78.41 7.92
CA SER A 205 12.03 -77.53 8.93
C SER A 205 13.04 -77.19 10.05
N SER A 206 12.73 -76.21 10.90
CA SER A 206 13.58 -75.91 12.07
C SER A 206 12.94 -76.30 13.38
N HIS A 207 13.78 -76.67 14.36
CA HIS A 207 13.34 -76.90 15.73
C HIS A 207 12.53 -75.72 16.29
N ALA A 208 11.57 -76.03 17.16
CA ALA A 208 10.67 -75.04 17.75
C ALA A 208 10.60 -75.23 19.28
N PRO A 209 11.29 -74.39 20.09
CA PRO A 209 12.23 -73.34 19.70
C PRO A 209 13.57 -73.90 19.18
N SER A 210 14.26 -73.13 18.33
CA SER A 210 15.55 -73.48 17.73
C SER A 210 16.70 -72.87 18.52
N ALA A 211 17.55 -73.71 19.10
CA ALA A 211 18.54 -73.38 20.14
C ALA A 211 18.00 -72.43 21.24
N GLY A 212 16.71 -72.55 21.58
CA GLY A 212 16.02 -71.68 22.54
C GLY A 212 15.46 -70.36 21.98
N HIS A 213 15.60 -70.09 20.68
CA HIS A 213 15.05 -68.92 19.99
C HIS A 213 13.69 -69.23 19.34
N THR A 214 12.75 -68.31 19.52
CA THR A 214 11.41 -68.42 18.91
C THR A 214 11.35 -67.73 17.55
N ILE A 215 10.38 -68.12 16.71
CA ILE A 215 10.12 -67.44 15.43
C ILE A 215 9.88 -65.94 15.62
N ASP A 216 9.14 -65.55 16.67
CA ASP A 216 8.81 -64.15 16.92
C ASP A 216 10.04 -63.31 17.31
N ASP A 217 10.91 -63.85 18.17
CA ASP A 217 12.16 -63.18 18.54
C ASP A 217 13.08 -63.01 17.33
N THR A 218 13.14 -64.02 16.46
CA THR A 218 13.93 -63.98 15.22
C THR A 218 13.37 -62.97 14.22
N ILE A 219 12.05 -62.93 14.02
CA ILE A 219 11.40 -61.91 13.16
C ILE A 219 11.74 -60.51 13.67
N PHE A 220 11.62 -60.28 14.98
CA PHE A 220 11.94 -58.99 15.56
C PHE A 220 13.40 -58.58 15.32
N ALA A 221 14.35 -59.51 15.55
CA ALA A 221 15.77 -59.25 15.33
C ALA A 221 16.08 -58.93 13.85
N LEU A 222 15.48 -59.68 12.91
CA LEU A 222 15.66 -59.45 11.48
C LEU A 222 15.07 -58.11 11.03
N GLN A 223 13.87 -57.77 11.51
CA GLN A 223 13.20 -56.49 11.19
C GLN A 223 13.95 -55.29 11.77
N ASP A 224 14.51 -55.39 12.98
CA ASP A 224 15.35 -54.35 13.59
C ASP A 224 16.56 -54.01 12.71
N LYS A 225 17.13 -55.02 12.05
CA LYS A 225 18.24 -54.84 11.09
C LYS A 225 17.79 -54.60 9.65
N GLY A 226 16.50 -54.57 9.37
CA GLY A 226 15.97 -54.42 8.01
C GLY A 226 16.43 -55.54 7.05
N VAL A 227 16.64 -56.75 7.57
CA VAL A 227 17.07 -57.93 6.81
C VAL A 227 15.90 -58.49 6.01
N ARG A 228 16.17 -58.88 4.76
CA ARG A 228 15.30 -59.75 3.96
C ARG A 228 15.83 -61.18 3.96
N VAL A 229 14.94 -62.16 4.10
CA VAL A 229 15.31 -63.58 4.03
C VAL A 229 14.90 -64.15 2.67
N VAL A 230 15.86 -64.68 1.92
CA VAL A 230 15.62 -65.48 0.72
C VAL A 230 15.71 -66.94 1.10
N GLY A 231 14.58 -67.65 1.16
CA GLY A 231 14.56 -69.09 1.40
C GLY A 231 14.71 -69.86 0.09
N VAL A 232 15.67 -70.78 0.06
CA VAL A 232 15.86 -71.76 -1.00
C VAL A 232 15.54 -73.13 -0.39
N ASP A 233 14.31 -73.57 -0.59
CA ASP A 233 13.80 -74.85 -0.11
C ASP A 233 14.19 -75.95 -1.09
N VAL A 234 15.14 -76.77 -0.66
CA VAL A 234 15.75 -77.81 -1.48
C VAL A 234 14.97 -79.11 -1.34
N ASP A 235 14.58 -79.70 -2.47
CA ASP A 235 13.95 -81.02 -2.48
C ASP A 235 14.97 -82.10 -2.13
N SER A 236 14.68 -82.86 -1.07
CA SER A 236 15.47 -84.02 -0.68
C SER A 236 14.58 -85.14 -0.14
N ALA A 237 15.10 -86.37 -0.13
CA ALA A 237 14.40 -87.53 0.41
C ALA A 237 14.52 -87.64 1.95
N LEU A 238 15.44 -86.92 2.55
CA LEU A 238 15.74 -86.98 3.99
C LEU A 238 15.15 -85.78 4.74
N GLY A 239 15.01 -84.64 4.08
CA GLY A 239 14.39 -83.44 4.63
C GLY A 239 12.88 -83.40 4.42
N ASP A 240 12.23 -82.50 5.14
CA ASP A 240 10.78 -82.29 5.08
C ASP A 240 10.36 -80.90 4.57
N GLY A 241 11.34 -80.17 4.01
CA GLY A 241 11.23 -78.83 3.47
C GLY A 241 11.26 -77.75 4.55
N LEU A 242 11.62 -76.53 4.16
CA LEU A 242 11.69 -75.35 5.04
C LEU A 242 10.39 -75.05 5.80
N ASN A 243 9.25 -75.52 5.29
CA ASN A 243 7.91 -75.38 5.88
C ASN A 243 7.35 -76.69 6.46
N GLY A 244 8.21 -77.70 6.65
CA GLY A 244 7.86 -79.03 7.16
C GLY A 244 7.33 -79.06 8.60
N THR A 245 7.15 -80.27 9.13
CA THR A 245 6.53 -80.54 10.45
C THR A 245 7.43 -81.36 11.38
N GLY A 246 8.70 -81.51 11.00
CA GLY A 246 9.67 -82.38 11.62
C GLY A 246 9.47 -83.85 11.26
N ASN A 247 8.96 -84.14 10.05
CA ASN A 247 8.79 -85.52 9.57
C ASN A 247 8.85 -85.61 8.04
N ALA A 248 9.95 -86.15 7.52
CA ALA A 248 10.17 -86.36 6.08
C ALA A 248 9.38 -87.55 5.50
N HIS A 249 8.73 -88.36 6.35
CA HIS A 249 8.02 -89.58 5.97
C HIS A 249 8.89 -90.57 5.18
N ASN A 250 10.19 -90.60 5.47
CA ASN A 250 11.14 -91.44 4.77
C ASN A 250 10.93 -92.93 5.14
N PRO A 251 10.66 -93.83 4.16
CA PRO A 251 10.42 -95.24 4.42
C PRO A 251 11.67 -96.01 4.89
N ASP A 252 12.87 -95.52 4.57
CA ASP A 252 14.14 -96.11 5.00
C ASP A 252 14.49 -95.68 6.43
N TYR A 253 13.92 -94.57 6.91
CA TYR A 253 14.13 -94.01 8.25
C TYR A 253 12.80 -93.63 8.95
N PRO A 254 11.88 -94.59 9.18
CA PRO A 254 10.52 -94.30 9.65
C PRO A 254 10.46 -93.75 11.10
N ASP A 255 11.54 -93.89 11.86
CA ASP A 255 11.64 -93.41 13.24
C ASP A 255 12.24 -91.99 13.34
N GLN A 256 12.69 -91.39 12.23
CA GLN A 256 13.18 -90.00 12.18
C GLN A 256 12.01 -89.01 12.17
N ILE A 257 11.46 -88.75 13.35
CA ILE A 257 10.34 -87.84 13.59
C ILE A 257 10.68 -86.96 14.79
N GLU A 258 10.63 -85.65 14.58
CA GLU A 258 10.83 -84.65 15.62
C GLU A 258 9.72 -84.76 16.69
N ARG A 259 10.12 -84.74 17.97
CA ARG A 259 9.20 -84.90 19.11
C ARG A 259 9.50 -83.88 20.20
N PRO A 260 8.60 -82.90 20.45
CA PRO A 260 7.30 -82.69 19.79
C PRO A 260 7.42 -82.24 18.32
N PRO A 261 6.42 -82.51 17.45
CA PRO A 261 6.43 -82.03 16.06
C PRO A 261 6.52 -80.51 15.95
N THR A 262 7.10 -80.01 14.86
CA THR A 262 7.16 -78.57 14.56
C THR A 262 5.90 -78.11 13.83
N ASP A 263 5.60 -76.82 13.91
CA ASP A 263 4.49 -76.21 13.17
C ASP A 263 4.88 -76.01 11.71
N ALA A 264 4.00 -76.36 10.77
CA ALA A 264 4.21 -76.08 9.35
C ALA A 264 4.24 -74.55 9.07
N GLY A 265 4.95 -74.15 8.00
CA GLY A 265 4.94 -72.76 7.53
C GLY A 265 5.92 -71.82 8.24
N GLN A 266 6.92 -72.34 8.95
CA GLN A 266 7.90 -71.54 9.71
C GLN A 266 8.65 -70.56 8.81
N ALA A 267 9.19 -71.05 7.68
CA ALA A 267 9.94 -70.23 6.74
C ALA A 267 9.05 -69.19 6.07
N THR A 268 7.85 -69.56 5.61
CA THR A 268 6.88 -68.61 5.04
C THR A 268 6.60 -67.46 6.01
N ARG A 269 6.37 -67.75 7.29
CA ARG A 269 6.11 -66.72 8.31
C ARG A 269 7.27 -65.73 8.45
N ILE A 270 8.51 -66.21 8.50
CA ILE A 270 9.70 -65.34 8.63
C ILE A 270 9.96 -64.55 7.35
N ILE A 271 9.88 -65.21 6.20
CA ILE A 271 10.16 -64.62 4.88
C ILE A 271 9.13 -63.53 4.54
N GLU A 272 7.83 -63.77 4.79
CA GLU A 272 6.80 -62.75 4.59
C GLU A 272 6.99 -61.56 5.52
N ALA A 273 7.30 -61.81 6.81
CA ALA A 273 7.52 -60.77 7.80
C ALA A 273 8.75 -59.90 7.48
N THR A 274 9.76 -60.47 6.82
CA THR A 274 10.98 -59.77 6.39
C THR A 274 10.90 -59.21 4.98
N GLN A 275 9.76 -59.35 4.27
CA GLN A 275 9.59 -58.95 2.87
C GLN A 275 10.63 -59.60 1.95
N GLY A 276 10.97 -60.85 2.27
CA GLY A 276 11.87 -61.68 1.50
C GLY A 276 11.15 -62.47 0.40
N ARG A 277 11.75 -63.58 -0.01
CA ARG A 277 11.21 -64.46 -1.05
C ARG A 277 11.52 -65.92 -0.73
N LEU A 278 10.53 -66.80 -0.91
CA LEU A 278 10.70 -68.24 -0.80
C LEU A 278 10.71 -68.86 -2.20
N LEU A 279 11.67 -69.73 -2.46
CA LEU A 279 11.82 -70.52 -3.67
C LEU A 279 11.69 -71.99 -3.26
N GLU A 280 10.72 -72.70 -3.85
CA GLU A 280 10.39 -74.08 -3.50
C GLU A 280 10.63 -75.02 -4.69
N GLY A 281 10.84 -76.31 -4.39
CA GLY A 281 11.05 -77.35 -5.41
C GLY A 281 12.44 -77.32 -6.03
N ILE A 282 13.43 -76.75 -5.34
CA ILE A 282 14.77 -76.54 -5.89
C ILE A 282 15.54 -77.86 -5.83
N GLN A 283 16.02 -78.32 -6.98
CA GLN A 283 16.85 -79.53 -7.03
C GLN A 283 18.28 -79.22 -6.56
N GLY A 284 18.96 -80.20 -5.97
CA GLY A 284 20.27 -79.96 -5.34
C GLY A 284 21.40 -79.46 -6.26
N ASP A 285 21.27 -79.56 -7.58
CA ASP A 285 22.19 -79.00 -8.60
C ASP A 285 21.72 -77.68 -9.22
N GLU A 286 20.65 -77.09 -8.68
CA GLU A 286 20.07 -75.83 -9.15
C GLU A 286 20.15 -74.72 -8.09
N VAL A 287 20.77 -75.00 -6.94
CA VAL A 287 20.79 -74.13 -5.76
C VAL A 287 21.46 -72.79 -6.05
N ALA A 288 22.64 -72.78 -6.68
CA ALA A 288 23.35 -71.54 -6.98
C ALA A 288 22.56 -70.63 -7.93
N GLN A 289 21.81 -71.21 -8.88
CA GLN A 289 20.92 -70.45 -9.76
C GLN A 289 19.68 -69.96 -9.00
N ALA A 290 19.10 -70.78 -8.14
CA ALA A 290 18.00 -70.37 -7.26
C ALA A 290 18.40 -69.20 -6.35
N ILE A 291 19.62 -69.20 -5.81
CA ILE A 291 20.16 -68.07 -5.04
C ILE A 291 20.19 -66.80 -5.90
N VAL A 292 20.68 -66.87 -7.14
CA VAL A 292 20.66 -65.72 -8.07
C VAL A 292 19.24 -65.23 -8.32
N ASP A 293 18.33 -66.14 -8.64
CA ASP A 293 16.94 -65.82 -8.94
C ASP A 293 16.19 -65.24 -7.72
N GLY A 294 16.59 -65.64 -6.51
CA GLY A 294 16.05 -65.15 -5.25
C GLY A 294 16.58 -63.78 -4.85
N MET A 295 17.78 -63.42 -5.31
CA MET A 295 18.34 -62.07 -5.15
C MET A 295 17.74 -61.05 -6.14
N ASP A 296 17.30 -61.52 -7.31
CA ASP A 296 16.55 -60.72 -8.27
C ASP A 296 15.07 -60.59 -7.84
N ASN A 297 14.43 -59.49 -8.25
CA ASN A 297 12.99 -59.27 -8.05
C ASN A 297 12.54 -59.36 -6.57
N LEU A 298 13.39 -58.89 -5.65
CA LEU A 298 13.05 -58.81 -4.24
C LEU A 298 11.94 -57.77 -4.02
N PRO A 299 10.96 -58.04 -3.13
CA PRO A 299 10.07 -56.99 -2.67
C PRO A 299 10.88 -55.81 -2.10
N THR A 300 10.54 -54.60 -2.53
CA THR A 300 11.13 -53.36 -2.04
C THR A 300 10.05 -52.29 -1.95
N SER A 301 10.26 -51.29 -1.12
CA SER A 301 9.36 -50.14 -1.04
C SER A 301 10.13 -48.87 -1.33
N VAL A 302 9.49 -47.99 -2.10
CA VAL A 302 10.00 -46.66 -2.42
C VAL A 302 9.24 -45.65 -1.56
N GLY A 303 9.98 -44.92 -0.75
CA GLY A 303 9.48 -43.80 0.05
C GLY A 303 10.31 -42.55 -0.22
N HIS A 304 10.07 -41.49 0.54
CA HIS A 304 10.81 -40.24 0.35
C HIS A 304 11.14 -39.53 1.68
N GLN A 305 12.17 -38.70 1.62
CA GLN A 305 12.53 -37.73 2.64
C GLN A 305 12.73 -36.37 1.98
N LEU A 306 12.18 -35.34 2.59
CA LEU A 306 12.37 -33.96 2.15
C LEU A 306 13.62 -33.37 2.79
N GLY A 307 14.46 -32.72 1.99
CA GLY A 307 15.68 -32.06 2.43
C GLY A 307 15.81 -30.67 1.82
N ASP A 308 16.42 -29.74 2.56
CA ASP A 308 16.72 -28.38 2.08
C ASP A 308 15.50 -27.61 1.52
N CYS A 309 14.30 -27.91 2.01
CA CYS A 309 13.07 -27.30 1.53
C CYS A 309 12.86 -25.91 2.13
N SER A 310 12.54 -24.96 1.26
CA SER A 310 12.13 -23.61 1.65
C SER A 310 10.87 -23.69 2.52
N PRO A 311 10.72 -22.86 3.56
CA PRO A 311 9.65 -22.99 4.55
C PRO A 311 8.24 -22.76 4.02
N TYR A 312 8.11 -22.18 2.82
CA TYR A 312 6.84 -21.90 2.15
C TYR A 312 6.47 -22.94 1.09
N LEU A 313 7.22 -24.04 0.99
CA LEU A 313 7.03 -25.07 -0.01
C LEU A 313 6.78 -26.42 0.68
N THR A 314 5.65 -27.05 0.37
CA THR A 314 5.36 -28.41 0.82
C THR A 314 5.30 -29.35 -0.37
N VAL A 315 5.84 -30.55 -0.21
CA VAL A 315 5.85 -31.60 -1.23
C VAL A 315 5.27 -32.86 -0.62
N ALA A 316 4.37 -33.52 -1.32
CA ALA A 316 3.75 -34.77 -0.87
C ALA A 316 3.66 -35.76 -2.03
N LEU A 317 3.79 -37.04 -1.72
CA LEU A 317 3.54 -38.14 -2.66
C LEU A 317 2.26 -38.88 -2.24
N ASP A 318 1.46 -39.28 -3.22
CA ASP A 318 0.31 -40.16 -3.03
C ASP A 318 0.48 -41.47 -3.83
N PRO A 319 0.55 -42.64 -3.18
CA PRO A 319 0.72 -42.82 -1.73
C PRO A 319 2.13 -42.38 -1.24
N PRO A 320 2.35 -42.10 0.06
CA PRO A 320 3.65 -41.63 0.55
C PRO A 320 4.79 -42.66 0.41
N THR A 321 4.43 -43.94 0.40
CA THR A 321 5.32 -45.08 0.17
C THR A 321 4.62 -46.08 -0.74
N ARG A 322 5.37 -46.67 -1.69
CA ARG A 322 4.85 -47.64 -2.64
C ARG A 322 5.71 -48.88 -2.68
N ARG A 323 5.11 -50.04 -2.44
CA ARG A 323 5.75 -51.35 -2.60
C ARG A 323 5.78 -51.74 -4.07
N VAL A 324 6.94 -52.18 -4.53
CA VAL A 324 7.20 -52.70 -5.87
C VAL A 324 8.15 -53.89 -5.80
N THR A 325 8.34 -54.56 -6.92
CA THR A 325 9.40 -55.55 -7.08
C THR A 325 10.68 -54.84 -7.53
N SER A 326 11.82 -55.16 -6.94
CA SER A 326 13.11 -54.62 -7.37
C SER A 326 13.33 -54.87 -8.86
N GLY A 327 13.60 -53.80 -9.62
CA GLY A 327 13.66 -53.79 -11.08
C GLY A 327 12.46 -53.10 -11.74
N ASP A 328 11.32 -53.02 -11.03
CA ASP A 328 10.14 -52.29 -11.48
C ASP A 328 10.22 -50.79 -11.16
N THR A 329 9.27 -50.04 -11.69
CA THR A 329 9.11 -48.60 -11.48
C THR A 329 7.96 -48.31 -10.51
N ALA A 330 8.24 -47.56 -9.45
CA ALA A 330 7.24 -47.02 -8.55
C ALA A 330 6.68 -45.70 -9.12
N HIS A 331 5.37 -45.59 -9.23
CA HIS A 331 4.68 -44.38 -9.71
C HIS A 331 3.97 -43.67 -8.55
N PHE A 332 4.02 -42.34 -8.52
CA PHE A 332 3.36 -41.50 -7.52
C PHE A 332 2.69 -40.31 -8.19
N ALA A 333 1.58 -39.85 -7.59
CA ALA A 333 1.13 -38.49 -7.81
C ALA A 333 1.88 -37.60 -6.82
N GLU A 334 2.80 -36.77 -7.31
CA GLU A 334 3.48 -35.76 -6.51
C GLU A 334 2.65 -34.48 -6.50
N THR A 335 2.48 -33.85 -5.35
CA THR A 335 1.83 -32.56 -5.17
C THR A 335 2.82 -31.59 -4.56
N ILE A 336 2.94 -30.41 -5.15
CA ILE A 336 3.85 -29.34 -4.73
C ILE A 336 2.98 -28.12 -4.45
N ASP A 337 2.91 -27.69 -3.19
CA ASP A 337 2.10 -26.55 -2.76
C ASP A 337 2.96 -25.40 -2.27
N VAL A 338 2.58 -24.19 -2.68
CA VAL A 338 3.17 -22.93 -2.21
C VAL A 338 2.24 -22.34 -1.15
N ALA A 339 2.80 -21.95 -0.01
CA ALA A 339 2.03 -21.30 1.05
C ALA A 339 1.39 -19.99 0.57
N ALA A 340 0.22 -19.64 1.09
CA ALA A 340 -0.49 -18.42 0.72
C ALA A 340 0.26 -17.13 1.12
N ASP A 341 1.12 -17.21 2.13
CA ASP A 341 1.98 -16.12 2.61
C ASP A 341 3.41 -16.20 2.06
N ALA A 342 3.64 -17.03 1.04
CA ALA A 342 4.93 -17.10 0.36
C ALA A 342 5.31 -15.71 -0.21
N PRO A 343 6.54 -15.23 0.02
CA PRO A 343 6.99 -13.95 -0.53
C PRO A 343 6.94 -13.97 -2.07
N GLN A 344 6.18 -13.05 -2.64
CA GLN A 344 6.05 -12.90 -4.09
C GLN A 344 7.40 -12.52 -4.73
N GLY A 345 7.66 -13.03 -5.93
CA GLY A 345 8.95 -12.88 -6.62
C GLY A 345 10.11 -13.68 -6.02
N ALA A 346 9.89 -14.46 -4.96
CA ALA A 346 10.92 -15.33 -4.38
C ALA A 346 11.10 -16.61 -5.19
N ARG A 347 12.30 -17.20 -5.07
CA ARG A 347 12.59 -18.55 -5.57
C ARG A 347 12.63 -19.53 -4.40
N LEU A 348 11.73 -20.49 -4.40
CA LEU A 348 11.65 -21.57 -3.43
C LEU A 348 12.32 -22.82 -4.01
N THR A 349 13.03 -23.56 -3.17
CA THR A 349 13.69 -24.83 -3.54
C THR A 349 13.34 -25.93 -2.56
N CYS A 350 13.35 -27.18 -3.02
CA CYS A 350 13.21 -28.36 -2.17
C CYS A 350 13.84 -29.57 -2.86
N ARG A 351 14.56 -30.40 -2.09
CA ARG A 351 15.09 -31.67 -2.57
C ARG A 351 14.23 -32.81 -2.05
N VAL A 352 13.78 -33.66 -2.95
CA VAL A 352 13.11 -34.93 -2.61
C VAL A 352 14.14 -36.05 -2.76
N GLN A 353 14.53 -36.65 -1.64
CA GLN A 353 15.37 -37.84 -1.61
C GLN A 353 14.47 -39.07 -1.59
N PHE A 354 14.51 -39.89 -2.63
CA PHE A 354 13.83 -41.17 -2.63
C PHE A 354 14.67 -42.22 -1.91
N LEU A 355 14.00 -43.06 -1.12
CA LEU A 355 14.61 -44.11 -0.32
C LEU A 355 14.07 -45.46 -0.77
N LEU A 356 14.94 -46.47 -0.80
CA LEU A 356 14.61 -47.82 -1.23
C LEU A 356 14.92 -48.79 -0.10
N GLY A 357 13.96 -49.60 0.31
CA GLY A 357 14.15 -50.60 1.35
C GLY A 357 12.85 -51.23 1.83
N PRO A 358 12.92 -52.13 2.83
CA PRO A 358 11.72 -52.74 3.38
C PRO A 358 10.87 -51.71 4.15
N GLN A 359 9.56 -51.78 4.00
CA GLN A 359 8.60 -50.96 4.74
C GLN A 359 8.39 -51.53 6.14
N ILE A 360 8.38 -50.69 7.17
CA ILE A 360 8.06 -51.12 8.54
C ILE A 360 6.59 -51.55 8.57
N PRO A 361 6.27 -52.79 8.96
CA PRO A 361 4.90 -53.31 8.93
C PRO A 361 3.89 -52.39 9.64
N GLY A 362 2.76 -52.15 8.98
CA GLY A 362 1.68 -51.32 9.51
C GLY A 362 1.95 -49.80 9.52
N THR A 363 3.02 -49.33 8.89
CA THR A 363 3.36 -47.89 8.80
C THR A 363 3.76 -47.51 7.37
N ASP A 364 3.68 -46.22 7.02
CA ASP A 364 4.17 -45.72 5.72
C ASP A 364 5.68 -45.43 5.71
N ARG A 365 6.42 -45.84 6.75
CA ARG A 365 7.86 -45.58 6.86
C ARG A 365 8.68 -46.77 6.39
N LEU A 366 9.84 -46.47 5.82
CA LEU A 366 10.85 -47.48 5.52
C LEU A 366 11.71 -47.77 6.75
N ALA A 367 12.30 -48.96 6.77
CA ALA A 367 13.27 -49.36 7.78
C ALA A 367 14.50 -48.44 7.74
N PRO A 368 15.24 -48.30 8.86
CA PRO A 368 16.44 -47.45 8.93
C PRO A 368 17.54 -47.81 7.93
N THR A 369 17.51 -49.02 7.37
CA THR A 369 18.42 -49.47 6.30
C THR A 369 18.20 -48.76 4.96
N ALA A 370 17.02 -48.16 4.74
CA ALA A 370 16.74 -47.37 3.55
C ALA A 370 17.49 -46.02 3.63
N ALA A 371 18.72 -46.00 3.12
CA ALA A 371 19.59 -44.82 3.18
C ALA A 371 19.48 -43.91 1.94
N PRO A 372 19.76 -42.61 2.10
CA PRO A 372 19.88 -41.68 0.99
C PRO A 372 20.92 -42.11 -0.03
N ASP A 373 20.56 -42.02 -1.30
CA ASP A 373 21.42 -42.28 -2.45
C ASP A 373 21.30 -41.09 -3.43
N PRO A 374 22.41 -40.42 -3.79
CA PRO A 374 22.40 -39.25 -4.67
C PRO A 374 21.81 -39.53 -6.05
N ASP A 375 21.82 -40.79 -6.51
CA ASP A 375 21.23 -41.17 -7.79
C ASP A 375 19.69 -41.11 -7.78
N PHE A 376 19.09 -41.11 -6.58
CA PHE A 376 17.64 -41.15 -6.34
C PHE A 376 17.12 -39.84 -5.76
N GLN A 377 17.46 -38.73 -6.41
CA GLN A 377 17.05 -37.39 -5.98
C GLN A 377 16.24 -36.67 -7.04
N GLN A 378 15.40 -35.75 -6.57
CA GLN A 378 14.77 -34.73 -7.39
C GLN A 378 15.03 -33.35 -6.81
N GLU A 379 15.30 -32.40 -7.69
CA GLU A 379 15.40 -30.98 -7.35
C GLU A 379 14.13 -30.25 -7.82
N ILE A 380 13.49 -29.54 -6.91
CA ILE A 380 12.30 -28.72 -7.18
C ILE A 380 12.70 -27.26 -7.02
N THR A 381 12.37 -26.44 -8.01
CA THR A 381 12.48 -24.98 -7.97
C THR A 381 11.14 -24.37 -8.34
N ILE A 382 10.59 -23.52 -7.49
CA ILE A 382 9.35 -22.78 -7.77
C ILE A 382 9.65 -21.27 -7.72
N ASP A 383 9.36 -20.57 -8.80
CA ASP A 383 9.33 -19.11 -8.81
C ASP A 383 7.93 -18.66 -8.37
N VAL A 384 7.84 -17.88 -7.28
CA VAL A 384 6.55 -17.40 -6.76
C VAL A 384 6.11 -16.19 -7.58
N ASN A 385 4.96 -16.29 -8.23
CA ASN A 385 4.43 -15.21 -9.06
C ASN A 385 4.10 -13.99 -8.22
N ASP A 386 4.26 -12.82 -8.84
CA ASP A 386 3.71 -11.57 -8.33
C ASP A 386 2.30 -11.39 -8.89
N VAL A 387 1.32 -11.37 -7.98
CA VAL A 387 -0.12 -11.30 -8.25
C VAL A 387 -0.74 -10.01 -7.71
N ASP A 388 0.04 -9.18 -7.00
CA ASP A 388 -0.45 -7.95 -6.43
C ASP A 388 -0.51 -6.86 -7.50
N ALA A 389 -1.68 -6.23 -7.67
CA ALA A 389 -1.80 -5.12 -8.60
C ALA A 389 -1.17 -3.84 -8.01
N PRO A 390 -0.61 -2.95 -8.85
CA PRO A 390 -0.02 -1.71 -8.38
C PRO A 390 -1.07 -0.77 -7.77
N VAL A 391 -0.66 0.10 -6.84
CA VAL A 391 -1.50 1.17 -6.31
C VAL A 391 -1.31 2.43 -7.14
N VAL A 392 -2.34 2.81 -7.90
CA VAL A 392 -2.40 4.06 -8.67
C VAL A 392 -3.07 5.16 -7.83
N THR A 393 -2.57 6.39 -7.93
CA THR A 393 -3.12 7.56 -7.23
C THR A 393 -3.14 8.77 -8.16
N VAL A 394 -4.31 9.40 -8.30
CA VAL A 394 -4.51 10.69 -8.96
C VAL A 394 -5.49 11.55 -8.16
N ASP A 395 -5.16 12.82 -7.94
CA ASP A 395 -5.99 13.74 -7.16
C ASP A 395 -6.97 14.54 -8.01
N ASP A 396 -8.15 14.82 -7.46
CA ASP A 396 -9.13 15.76 -8.01
C ASP A 396 -8.54 17.16 -8.21
N ARG A 397 -9.08 17.91 -9.19
CA ARG A 397 -8.65 19.27 -9.49
C ARG A 397 -9.81 20.19 -9.76
N ILE A 398 -9.66 21.45 -9.32
CA ILE A 398 -10.58 22.53 -9.67
C ILE A 398 -9.78 23.65 -10.34
N ALA A 399 -10.23 24.08 -11.50
CA ALA A 399 -9.65 25.19 -12.25
C ALA A 399 -10.75 26.11 -12.79
N ARG A 400 -10.37 27.27 -13.32
CA ARG A 400 -11.28 28.15 -14.07
C ARG A 400 -10.88 28.13 -15.53
N ALA A 401 -11.87 28.17 -16.41
CA ALA A 401 -11.62 28.28 -17.84
C ALA A 401 -10.93 29.60 -18.16
N ASP A 402 -9.99 29.55 -19.11
CA ASP A 402 -9.32 30.72 -19.65
C ASP A 402 -10.23 31.46 -20.65
N ASP A 403 -11.08 30.70 -21.35
CA ASP A 403 -12.08 31.15 -22.32
C ASP A 403 -13.29 30.19 -22.36
N GLU A 404 -14.10 30.25 -23.42
CA GLU A 404 -15.28 29.38 -23.58
C GLU A 404 -14.93 27.90 -23.85
N ASP A 405 -13.71 27.60 -24.29
CA ASP A 405 -13.27 26.24 -24.64
C ASP A 405 -12.69 25.48 -23.41
N GLY A 406 -12.42 26.17 -22.30
CA GLY A 406 -11.97 25.57 -21.04
C GLY A 406 -10.58 26.06 -20.59
N THR A 407 -9.81 25.19 -19.94
CA THR A 407 -8.42 25.50 -19.53
C THR A 407 -7.53 24.26 -19.60
N ARG A 408 -6.22 24.46 -19.79
CA ARG A 408 -5.25 23.37 -19.76
C ARG A 408 -4.83 23.08 -18.33
N ILE A 409 -5.01 21.83 -17.89
CA ILE A 409 -4.66 21.41 -16.52
C ILE A 409 -3.46 20.48 -16.55
N SER A 410 -2.36 20.90 -15.92
CA SER A 410 -1.22 20.05 -15.61
C SER A 410 -1.39 19.42 -14.24
N TYR A 411 -1.29 18.10 -14.18
CA TYR A 411 -1.39 17.30 -12.97
C TYR A 411 -0.34 16.17 -12.96
N TRP A 412 -0.19 15.50 -11.83
CA TRP A 412 0.67 14.34 -11.68
C TRP A 412 -0.16 13.18 -11.12
N ALA A 413 0.23 11.96 -11.49
CA ALA A 413 -0.28 10.73 -10.94
C ALA A 413 0.91 9.83 -10.58
N THR A 414 0.74 8.95 -9.61
CA THR A 414 1.78 7.99 -9.20
C THR A 414 1.23 6.59 -9.19
N ALA A 415 2.07 5.62 -9.54
CA ALA A 415 1.81 4.22 -9.26
C ALA A 415 2.98 3.61 -8.48
N ARG A 416 2.66 2.77 -7.51
CA ARG A 416 3.63 1.97 -6.77
C ARG A 416 3.16 0.54 -6.63
N ASP A 417 4.07 -0.38 -6.86
CA ASP A 417 3.92 -1.79 -6.57
C ASP A 417 4.90 -2.23 -5.45
N ALA A 418 4.55 -3.28 -4.71
CA ALA A 418 5.34 -3.78 -3.59
C ALA A 418 6.66 -4.43 -4.06
N GLN A 419 6.64 -5.12 -5.20
CA GLN A 419 7.76 -5.84 -5.77
C GLN A 419 8.56 -4.97 -6.75
N ASP A 420 7.89 -4.25 -7.65
CA ASP A 420 8.51 -3.46 -8.71
C ASP A 420 8.81 -2.00 -8.32
N GLY A 421 8.27 -1.53 -7.19
CA GLY A 421 8.52 -0.17 -6.71
C GLY A 421 7.74 0.88 -7.49
N ARG A 422 8.39 1.85 -8.15
CA ARG A 422 7.69 2.94 -8.86
C ARG A 422 7.42 2.57 -10.31
N LEU A 423 6.17 2.74 -10.75
CA LEU A 423 5.73 2.39 -12.09
C LEU A 423 5.32 3.63 -12.91
N PRO A 424 5.44 3.57 -14.25
CA PRO A 424 4.92 4.60 -15.14
C PRO A 424 3.39 4.58 -15.13
N VAL A 425 2.78 5.78 -15.15
CA VAL A 425 1.32 5.94 -15.18
C VAL A 425 0.88 6.54 -16.50
N THR A 426 -0.15 5.97 -17.10
CA THR A 426 -0.82 6.53 -18.28
C THR A 426 -2.21 7.03 -17.91
N CYS A 427 -2.49 8.30 -18.16
CA CYS A 427 -3.77 8.92 -17.83
C CYS A 427 -4.49 9.47 -19.06
N THR A 428 -5.81 9.37 -19.06
CA THR A 428 -6.68 9.92 -20.11
C THR A 428 -7.78 10.78 -19.47
N PRO A 429 -7.94 12.06 -19.83
CA PRO A 429 -7.07 12.88 -20.68
C PRO A 429 -5.68 13.13 -20.08
N ALA A 430 -4.61 13.14 -20.87
CA ALA A 430 -3.22 13.28 -20.38
C ALA A 430 -2.94 14.64 -19.71
N SER A 431 -1.94 14.71 -18.83
CA SER A 431 -1.51 15.96 -18.19
C SER A 431 -1.17 17.04 -19.22
N GLY A 432 -1.71 18.25 -19.03
CA GLY A 432 -1.59 19.37 -19.99
C GLY A 432 -2.66 19.39 -21.09
N SER A 433 -3.58 18.42 -21.10
CA SER A 433 -4.76 18.45 -21.98
C SER A 433 -5.66 19.65 -21.69
N LEU A 434 -6.45 20.05 -22.69
CA LEU A 434 -7.52 21.02 -22.53
C LEU A 434 -8.73 20.33 -21.88
N PHE A 435 -9.21 20.88 -20.76
CA PHE A 435 -10.39 20.40 -20.06
C PHE A 435 -11.53 21.40 -20.28
N PRO A 436 -12.68 20.97 -20.83
CA PRO A 436 -13.83 21.86 -21.05
C PRO A 436 -14.47 22.28 -19.72
N ILE A 437 -15.23 23.38 -19.75
CA ILE A 437 -16.08 23.80 -18.62
C ILE A 437 -17.01 22.64 -18.20
N GLY A 438 -17.12 22.40 -16.90
CA GLY A 438 -17.85 21.28 -16.32
C GLY A 438 -16.94 20.29 -15.61
N SER A 439 -17.40 19.05 -15.45
CA SER A 439 -16.63 17.96 -14.84
C SER A 439 -16.10 17.01 -15.90
N THR A 440 -14.82 16.68 -15.83
CA THR A 440 -14.16 15.66 -16.66
C THR A 440 -13.54 14.61 -15.75
N THR A 441 -13.83 13.33 -15.98
CA THR A 441 -13.17 12.23 -15.26
C THR A 441 -11.83 11.91 -15.92
N VAL A 442 -10.74 12.05 -15.19
CA VAL A 442 -9.41 11.58 -15.58
C VAL A 442 -9.27 10.15 -15.07
N THR A 443 -8.94 9.22 -15.96
CA THR A 443 -8.65 7.81 -15.62
C THR A 443 -7.17 7.54 -15.80
N CYS A 444 -6.50 7.10 -14.75
CA CYS A 444 -5.07 6.79 -14.72
C CYS A 444 -4.87 5.29 -14.51
N THR A 445 -4.03 4.65 -15.32
CA THR A 445 -3.76 3.21 -15.26
C THR A 445 -2.25 2.97 -15.21
N ALA A 446 -1.85 1.94 -14.47
CA ALA A 446 -0.49 1.41 -14.46
C ALA A 446 -0.51 -0.12 -14.54
N THR A 447 0.58 -0.66 -15.09
CA THR A 447 0.84 -2.10 -15.22
C THR A 447 2.24 -2.36 -14.67
N ASP A 448 2.37 -3.37 -13.83
CA ASP A 448 3.65 -3.81 -13.28
C ASP A 448 4.40 -4.75 -14.26
N ALA A 449 5.55 -5.31 -13.84
CA ALA A 449 6.35 -6.20 -14.67
C ALA A 449 5.75 -7.61 -14.79
N ALA A 450 4.95 -8.04 -13.80
CA ALA A 450 4.23 -9.32 -13.81
C ALA A 450 2.96 -9.28 -14.68
N GLY A 451 2.51 -8.08 -15.07
CA GLY A 451 1.35 -7.85 -15.90
C GLY A 451 0.08 -7.53 -15.10
N ASN A 452 0.14 -7.35 -13.79
CA ASN A 452 -1.01 -6.92 -13.01
C ASN A 452 -1.30 -5.45 -13.29
N THR A 453 -2.59 -5.11 -13.36
CA THR A 453 -3.04 -3.77 -13.75
C THR A 453 -3.99 -3.18 -12.73
N ALA A 454 -3.84 -1.88 -12.50
CA ALA A 454 -4.73 -1.13 -11.65
C ALA A 454 -5.03 0.24 -12.23
N THR A 455 -6.18 0.78 -11.82
CA THR A 455 -6.71 2.05 -12.30
C THR A 455 -7.22 2.88 -11.14
N ASP A 456 -7.00 4.19 -11.21
CA ASP A 456 -7.60 5.19 -10.33
C ASP A 456 -8.22 6.32 -11.15
N THR A 457 -9.19 7.03 -10.59
CA THR A 457 -9.93 8.10 -11.27
C THR A 457 -10.02 9.37 -10.43
N ALA A 458 -9.89 10.53 -11.08
CA ALA A 458 -10.07 11.84 -10.46
C ALA A 458 -11.10 12.69 -11.22
N GLU A 459 -11.88 13.50 -10.50
CA GLU A 459 -12.81 14.46 -11.05
C GLU A 459 -12.14 15.84 -11.21
N PHE A 460 -12.07 16.31 -12.46
CA PHE A 460 -11.51 17.61 -12.80
C PHE A 460 -12.66 18.56 -13.12
N ARG A 461 -12.84 19.58 -12.29
CA ARG A 461 -13.92 20.56 -12.42
C ARG A 461 -13.39 21.91 -12.93
N VAL A 462 -13.80 22.28 -14.13
CA VAL A 462 -13.52 23.58 -14.72
C VAL A 462 -14.74 24.48 -14.57
N LEU A 463 -14.57 25.61 -13.89
CA LEU A 463 -15.60 26.63 -13.69
C LEU A 463 -15.56 27.67 -14.82
N ASP A 464 -16.68 28.38 -15.03
CA ASP A 464 -16.77 29.47 -16.02
C ASP A 464 -15.69 30.56 -15.83
N PRO A 465 -15.27 31.22 -16.93
CA PRO A 465 -14.40 32.38 -16.86
C PRO A 465 -15.13 33.54 -16.16
N PRO A 466 -14.41 34.41 -15.43
CA PRO A 466 -15.02 35.58 -14.82
C PRO A 466 -15.62 36.52 -15.89
N PRO A 467 -16.80 37.13 -15.65
CA PRO A 467 -17.41 38.04 -16.61
C PRO A 467 -16.53 39.28 -16.86
N PRO A 468 -16.56 39.86 -18.08
CA PRO A 468 -15.78 41.05 -18.40
C PRO A 468 -16.23 42.27 -17.58
N PRO A 469 -15.31 43.17 -17.17
CA PRO A 469 -15.68 44.38 -16.44
C PRO A 469 -16.48 45.36 -17.32
N LEU A 470 -17.56 45.93 -16.78
CA LEU A 470 -18.34 46.99 -17.41
C LEU A 470 -17.55 48.32 -17.49
N PRO A 471 -17.70 49.14 -18.56
CA PRO A 471 -17.13 50.49 -18.59
C PRO A 471 -17.84 51.42 -17.58
N PRO A 472 -17.11 52.35 -16.92
CA PRO A 472 -17.70 53.25 -15.94
C PRO A 472 -18.60 54.31 -16.61
N PRO A 473 -19.72 54.71 -15.99
CA PRO A 473 -20.56 55.80 -16.49
C PRO A 473 -19.84 57.17 -16.35
N PRO A 474 -20.18 58.15 -17.19
CA PRO A 474 -19.71 59.53 -17.04
C PRO A 474 -20.09 60.10 -15.67
N ALA A 475 -19.19 60.86 -15.04
CA ALA A 475 -19.34 61.38 -13.68
C ALA A 475 -18.78 62.81 -13.61
N THR A 476 -19.63 63.83 -13.61
CA THR A 476 -19.18 65.15 -13.15
C THR A 476 -18.92 65.12 -11.64
N ASP A 477 -18.15 66.07 -11.09
CA ASP A 477 -17.95 66.21 -9.62
C ASP A 477 -18.03 67.70 -9.28
N VAL A 478 -19.25 68.19 -9.02
CA VAL A 478 -19.52 69.62 -8.84
C VAL A 478 -19.52 69.95 -7.35
N ALA A 479 -18.79 71.00 -6.96
CA ALA A 479 -18.74 71.44 -5.57
C ALA A 479 -18.96 72.95 -5.45
N VAL A 480 -19.59 73.40 -4.37
CA VAL A 480 -19.76 74.83 -4.04
C VAL A 480 -19.09 75.18 -2.73
N ARG A 481 -18.55 76.39 -2.65
CA ARG A 481 -18.02 76.99 -1.42
C ARG A 481 -18.64 78.35 -1.18
N ALA A 482 -19.07 78.63 0.05
CA ALA A 482 -19.58 79.92 0.49
C ALA A 482 -18.58 80.58 1.45
N ASP A 483 -18.27 81.86 1.21
CA ASP A 483 -17.44 82.69 2.07
C ASP A 483 -18.15 84.01 2.35
N VAL A 484 -18.19 84.46 3.61
CA VAL A 484 -18.83 85.72 4.01
C VAL A 484 -17.83 86.64 4.68
N SER A 485 -17.67 87.85 4.14
CA SER A 485 -16.79 88.88 4.70
C SER A 485 -17.50 90.25 4.83
N PRO A 486 -17.33 90.95 5.97
CA PRO A 486 -16.86 90.39 7.23
C PRO A 486 -17.90 89.44 7.84
N GLY A 487 -17.48 88.29 8.39
CA GLY A 487 -18.38 87.35 9.10
C GLY A 487 -19.04 87.95 10.35
N ARG A 488 -18.47 89.04 10.89
CA ARG A 488 -19.07 89.92 11.90
C ARG A 488 -19.32 91.29 11.29
N SER A 489 -20.59 91.62 11.04
CA SER A 489 -21.03 92.93 10.56
C SER A 489 -21.91 93.61 11.62
N TYR A 490 -22.43 94.79 11.30
CA TYR A 490 -23.21 95.63 12.21
C TYR A 490 -24.44 96.17 11.48
N ILE A 491 -25.48 96.50 12.25
CA ILE A 491 -26.71 97.05 11.66
C ILE A 491 -26.39 98.26 10.75
N GLY A 492 -26.93 98.25 9.53
CA GLY A 492 -26.71 99.27 8.50
C GLY A 492 -25.46 99.07 7.64
N ARG A 493 -24.51 98.19 8.01
CA ARG A 493 -23.32 97.90 7.21
C ARG A 493 -23.54 96.71 6.27
N GLN A 494 -22.81 96.71 5.15
CA GLN A 494 -22.82 95.64 4.17
C GLN A 494 -22.01 94.43 4.65
N ALA A 495 -22.48 93.23 4.29
CA ALA A 495 -21.72 92.00 4.31
C ALA A 495 -21.73 91.41 2.90
N HIS A 496 -20.60 90.92 2.41
CA HIS A 496 -20.45 90.34 1.09
C HIS A 496 -20.29 88.83 1.23
N ALA A 497 -21.07 88.06 0.47
CA ALA A 497 -20.86 86.64 0.28
C ALA A 497 -20.23 86.39 -1.09
N ARG A 498 -19.18 85.57 -1.13
CA ARG A 498 -18.59 85.01 -2.35
C ARG A 498 -18.93 83.53 -2.39
N PHE A 499 -19.42 83.08 -3.55
CA PHE A 499 -19.75 81.70 -3.82
C PHE A 499 -18.88 81.20 -4.97
N THR A 500 -18.16 80.10 -4.77
CA THR A 500 -17.27 79.52 -5.78
C THR A 500 -17.76 78.11 -6.13
N VAL A 501 -18.01 77.85 -7.41
CA VAL A 501 -18.40 76.52 -7.90
C VAL A 501 -17.28 75.95 -8.75
N THR A 502 -16.95 74.67 -8.56
CA THR A 502 -15.92 73.93 -9.31
C THR A 502 -16.48 72.64 -9.88
N ASN A 503 -15.92 72.15 -10.99
CA ASN A 503 -16.16 70.80 -11.51
C ASN A 503 -14.83 70.02 -11.56
N ALA A 504 -14.65 69.03 -10.70
CA ALA A 504 -13.46 68.18 -10.65
C ALA A 504 -13.60 66.89 -11.48
N GLY A 505 -14.78 66.62 -12.02
CA GLY A 505 -15.07 65.43 -12.82
C GLY A 505 -14.58 65.56 -14.27
N PRO A 506 -14.38 64.42 -14.97
CA PRO A 506 -13.95 64.38 -16.37
C PRO A 506 -14.99 64.92 -17.37
N ASP A 507 -16.26 65.05 -16.98
CA ASP A 507 -17.35 65.49 -17.86
C ASP A 507 -17.75 66.94 -17.64
N THR A 508 -18.28 67.60 -18.68
CA THR A 508 -18.76 68.99 -18.58
C THR A 508 -20.10 69.07 -17.85
N ALA A 509 -20.17 69.80 -16.74
CA ALA A 509 -21.42 70.08 -16.02
C ALA A 509 -22.23 71.17 -16.74
N ARG A 510 -23.46 70.86 -17.16
CA ARG A 510 -24.38 71.78 -17.84
C ARG A 510 -25.55 72.16 -16.93
N ASP A 511 -26.21 73.27 -17.25
CA ASP A 511 -27.39 73.76 -16.55
C ASP A 511 -27.20 74.02 -15.04
N VAL A 512 -25.98 74.45 -14.66
CA VAL A 512 -25.60 74.68 -13.26
C VAL A 512 -26.27 75.95 -12.74
N VAL A 513 -27.13 75.79 -11.73
CA VAL A 513 -27.86 76.87 -11.04
C VAL A 513 -27.48 76.90 -9.56
N VAL A 514 -27.17 78.10 -9.05
CA VAL A 514 -26.86 78.34 -7.64
C VAL A 514 -27.99 79.06 -6.95
N ALA A 515 -28.56 78.41 -5.94
CA ALA A 515 -29.52 78.99 -5.03
C ALA A 515 -28.81 79.46 -3.75
N THR A 516 -29.13 80.67 -3.28
CA THR A 516 -28.59 81.20 -2.03
C THR A 516 -29.69 81.53 -1.03
N SER A 517 -29.39 81.29 0.24
CA SER A 517 -30.28 81.63 1.35
C SER A 517 -29.51 82.34 2.44
N TRP A 518 -29.92 83.56 2.77
CA TRP A 518 -29.36 84.34 3.87
C TRP A 518 -30.26 84.27 5.11
N PRO A 519 -29.73 84.51 6.33
CA PRO A 519 -30.52 84.55 7.56
C PRO A 519 -31.73 85.48 7.45
N LYS A 520 -32.90 85.05 7.92
CA LYS A 520 -34.10 85.90 7.92
C LYS A 520 -34.03 86.89 9.08
N SER A 521 -34.34 88.16 8.83
CA SER A 521 -34.65 89.13 9.89
C SER A 521 -36.09 88.95 10.36
N GLY A 522 -36.41 89.38 11.59
CA GLY A 522 -37.77 89.29 12.13
C GLY A 522 -38.83 90.03 11.28
N LYS A 523 -38.43 91.07 10.54
CA LYS A 523 -39.26 91.73 9.51
C LYS A 523 -38.49 91.75 8.18
N ALA A 524 -39.15 91.43 7.08
CA ALA A 524 -38.50 91.34 5.75
C ALA A 524 -37.82 92.66 5.34
N LYS A 525 -38.44 93.81 5.64
CA LYS A 525 -37.88 95.15 5.34
C LYS A 525 -36.56 95.48 6.06
N ASP A 526 -36.21 94.70 7.10
CA ASP A 526 -34.96 94.90 7.84
C ASP A 526 -33.78 94.18 7.18
N ARG A 527 -33.97 93.58 5.99
CA ARG A 527 -32.92 92.96 5.19
C ARG A 527 -33.04 93.40 3.72
N THR A 528 -31.92 93.82 3.15
CA THR A 528 -31.79 94.06 1.70
C THR A 528 -30.69 93.16 1.15
N LEU A 529 -30.98 92.43 0.06
CA LEU A 529 -30.03 91.54 -0.63
C LEU A 529 -29.94 91.94 -2.11
N THR A 530 -28.74 91.94 -2.67
CA THR A 530 -28.56 92.04 -4.13
C THR A 530 -28.90 90.71 -4.80
N SER A 531 -29.21 90.72 -6.10
CA SER A 531 -29.27 89.49 -6.89
C SER A 531 -27.87 88.89 -7.05
N LEU A 532 -27.81 87.58 -7.37
CA LEU A 532 -26.59 86.95 -7.87
C LEU A 532 -26.29 87.48 -9.27
N ASN A 533 -24.99 87.59 -9.59
CA ASN A 533 -24.52 88.12 -10.87
C ASN A 533 -24.51 87.09 -12.02
N ARG A 534 -24.51 85.78 -11.74
CA ARG A 534 -24.53 84.68 -12.74
C ARG A 534 -24.95 83.34 -12.13
N CYS A 535 -25.11 82.32 -12.98
CA CYS A 535 -25.54 80.96 -12.61
C CYS A 535 -26.88 80.96 -11.87
N THR A 536 -27.84 81.68 -12.42
CA THR A 536 -29.21 81.80 -11.88
C THR A 536 -30.16 80.94 -12.70
N ALA A 537 -31.37 80.68 -12.20
CA ALA A 537 -32.37 79.92 -12.95
C ALA A 537 -32.69 80.54 -14.33
N ALA A 538 -32.60 81.87 -14.47
CA ALA A 538 -32.83 82.57 -15.73
C ALA A 538 -31.64 82.52 -16.70
N ALA A 539 -30.43 82.25 -16.20
CA ALA A 539 -29.20 82.12 -16.97
C ALA A 539 -28.25 81.10 -16.30
N PRO A 540 -28.49 79.79 -16.52
CA PRO A 540 -27.66 78.72 -15.98
C PRO A 540 -26.23 78.75 -16.53
N CYS A 541 -25.29 78.16 -15.79
CA CYS A 541 -23.89 78.09 -16.17
C CYS A 541 -23.52 76.72 -16.76
N THR A 542 -22.49 76.70 -17.61
CA THR A 542 -21.80 75.46 -18.03
C THR A 542 -20.37 75.52 -17.49
N ILE A 543 -19.91 74.43 -16.85
CA ILE A 543 -18.59 74.33 -16.21
C ILE A 543 -17.83 73.15 -16.83
N PRO A 544 -16.77 73.39 -17.64
CA PRO A 544 -15.97 72.31 -18.21
C PRO A 544 -15.18 71.56 -17.11
N PRO A 545 -14.60 70.39 -17.42
CA PRO A 545 -13.71 69.67 -16.52
C PRO A 545 -12.59 70.57 -15.98
N GLY A 546 -12.38 70.55 -14.67
CA GLY A 546 -11.44 71.44 -13.97
C GLY A 546 -11.87 72.91 -13.86
N GLY A 547 -13.05 73.26 -14.38
CA GLY A 547 -13.54 74.64 -14.43
C GLY A 547 -13.92 75.21 -13.06
N ARG A 548 -13.87 76.55 -12.94
CA ARG A 548 -14.24 77.32 -11.74
C ARG A 548 -15.04 78.57 -12.11
N ILE A 549 -16.12 78.84 -11.37
CA ILE A 549 -16.92 80.07 -11.48
C ILE A 549 -17.10 80.71 -10.10
N GLU A 550 -17.03 82.04 -10.04
CA GLU A 550 -17.29 82.81 -8.81
C GLU A 550 -18.48 83.76 -8.97
N MET A 551 -19.29 83.87 -7.92
CA MET A 551 -20.44 84.75 -7.80
C MET A 551 -20.38 85.53 -6.49
N THR A 552 -20.94 86.73 -6.47
CA THR A 552 -21.02 87.54 -5.25
C THR A 552 -22.43 88.02 -4.99
N GLN A 553 -22.75 88.19 -3.70
CA GLN A 553 -24.01 88.73 -3.24
C GLN A 553 -23.77 89.61 -2.01
N THR A 554 -24.41 90.77 -1.95
CA THR A 554 -24.27 91.71 -0.81
C THR A 554 -25.56 91.77 -0.01
N GLY A 555 -25.44 91.71 1.31
CA GLY A 555 -26.55 91.82 2.25
C GLY A 555 -26.35 92.95 3.26
N THR A 556 -27.43 93.70 3.55
CA THR A 556 -27.49 94.68 4.63
C THR A 556 -28.65 94.37 5.56
N TYR A 557 -28.44 94.53 6.86
CA TYR A 557 -29.45 94.27 7.90
C TYR A 557 -29.65 95.50 8.77
N ARG A 558 -30.90 95.85 9.07
CA ARG A 558 -31.28 96.94 10.01
C ARG A 558 -31.61 96.42 11.42
N ALA A 559 -31.60 95.10 11.61
CA ALA A 559 -31.78 94.42 12.89
C ALA A 559 -30.63 93.43 13.14
N PRO A 560 -30.27 93.14 14.41
CA PRO A 560 -29.25 92.13 14.70
C PRO A 560 -29.75 90.75 14.25
N VAL A 561 -28.86 89.98 13.63
CA VAL A 561 -29.16 88.62 13.16
C VAL A 561 -27.92 87.74 13.32
N THR A 562 -28.11 86.46 13.60
CA THR A 562 -27.04 85.46 13.55
C THR A 562 -27.58 84.23 12.84
N GLY A 563 -26.87 83.74 11.83
CA GLY A 563 -27.28 82.57 11.08
C GLY A 563 -26.34 82.30 9.91
N ASP A 564 -26.70 81.32 9.10
CA ASP A 564 -25.86 80.85 8.00
C ASP A 564 -26.33 81.39 6.66
N VAL A 565 -25.37 81.82 5.85
CA VAL A 565 -25.54 82.06 4.42
C VAL A 565 -25.24 80.74 3.71
N ARG A 566 -26.27 80.12 3.14
CA ARG A 566 -26.20 78.84 2.44
C ARG A 566 -26.13 79.06 0.94
N ALA A 567 -25.29 78.27 0.27
CA ALA A 567 -25.31 78.07 -1.17
C ALA A 567 -25.66 76.61 -1.49
N THR A 568 -26.41 76.40 -2.56
CA THR A 568 -26.76 75.08 -3.07
C THR A 568 -26.70 75.10 -4.58
N VAL A 569 -26.01 74.13 -5.15
CA VAL A 569 -25.91 73.93 -6.60
C VAL A 569 -26.89 72.84 -7.03
N SER A 570 -27.51 73.06 -8.17
CA SER A 570 -28.49 72.15 -8.79
C SER A 570 -28.37 72.22 -10.31
N GLY A 571 -28.83 71.18 -11.02
CA GLY A 571 -28.75 71.05 -12.49
C GLY A 571 -28.74 69.58 -12.92
N ASN A 572 -28.53 69.32 -14.21
CA ASN A 572 -28.28 67.96 -14.72
C ASN A 572 -26.79 67.61 -14.55
N LEU A 573 -26.40 67.32 -13.30
CA LEU A 573 -24.98 67.19 -12.96
C LEU A 573 -24.46 65.77 -13.23
N GLY A 574 -25.22 64.70 -12.95
CA GLY A 574 -24.67 63.34 -13.00
C GLY A 574 -23.54 63.14 -11.97
N ASP A 575 -23.59 63.92 -10.88
CA ASP A 575 -22.57 63.98 -9.83
C ASP A 575 -22.79 62.88 -8.79
N LEU A 576 -21.74 62.07 -8.57
CA LEU A 576 -21.75 60.95 -7.62
C LEU A 576 -21.50 61.39 -6.17
N ARG A 577 -21.19 62.67 -5.92
CA ARG A 577 -20.87 63.22 -4.59
C ARG A 577 -21.80 64.38 -4.20
N PRO A 578 -23.14 64.21 -4.21
CA PRO A 578 -24.09 65.32 -4.04
C PRO A 578 -23.96 66.13 -2.73
N VAL A 579 -23.22 65.64 -1.74
CA VAL A 579 -22.97 66.33 -0.47
C VAL A 579 -22.17 67.63 -0.64
N ASN A 580 -21.21 67.69 -1.57
CA ASN A 580 -20.38 68.88 -1.81
C ASN A 580 -21.09 69.96 -2.66
N ASN A 581 -22.30 69.70 -3.13
CA ASN A 581 -23.15 70.66 -3.82
C ASN A 581 -23.82 71.67 -2.89
N GLN A 582 -23.50 71.65 -1.59
CA GLN A 582 -23.98 72.64 -0.62
C GLN A 582 -22.86 73.09 0.31
N ASP A 583 -22.84 74.38 0.63
CA ASP A 583 -21.95 74.93 1.65
C ASP A 583 -22.61 76.09 2.42
N THR A 584 -22.11 76.37 3.62
CA THR A 584 -22.66 77.38 4.53
C THR A 584 -21.56 78.21 5.18
N ALA A 585 -21.73 79.53 5.20
CA ALA A 585 -20.86 80.46 5.91
C ALA A 585 -21.62 81.25 6.99
N ARG A 586 -21.02 81.42 8.17
CA ARG A 586 -21.68 82.09 9.31
C ARG A 586 -21.66 83.62 9.14
N LEU A 587 -22.82 84.25 9.32
CA LEU A 587 -22.96 85.71 9.41
C LEU A 587 -23.52 86.11 10.79
N ARG A 588 -22.87 87.08 11.43
CA ARG A 588 -23.34 87.72 12.67
C ARG A 588 -23.40 89.23 12.50
N VAL A 589 -24.61 89.79 12.52
CA VAL A 589 -24.87 91.22 12.52
C VAL A 589 -25.20 91.68 13.94
N LEU A 590 -24.39 92.59 14.47
CA LEU A 590 -24.51 93.10 15.83
C LEU A 590 -25.19 94.47 15.89
N ARG A 591 -25.85 94.74 17.01
CA ARG A 591 -26.38 96.06 17.36
C ARG A 591 -25.61 96.58 18.59
N PRO A 592 -24.82 97.65 18.46
CA PRO A 592 -24.15 98.26 19.60
C PRO A 592 -25.12 98.66 20.70
N SER A 593 -24.66 98.64 21.95
CA SER A 593 -25.42 99.09 23.11
C SER A 593 -24.55 99.91 24.04
N LEU A 594 -25.13 100.96 24.63
CA LEU A 594 -24.46 101.87 25.56
C LEU A 594 -25.14 101.81 26.92
N THR A 595 -24.40 101.88 28.01
CA THR A 595 -24.92 102.07 29.38
C THR A 595 -24.10 103.12 30.12
N VAL A 596 -24.71 103.77 31.11
CA VAL A 596 -24.07 104.84 31.90
C VAL A 596 -24.32 104.65 33.39
N THR A 597 -23.33 104.92 34.23
CA THR A 597 -23.43 104.80 35.69
C THR A 597 -22.56 105.85 36.41
N PRO A 598 -23.09 106.61 37.39
CA PRO A 598 -24.48 106.63 37.82
C PRO A 598 -25.37 107.38 36.80
N ARG A 599 -26.68 107.09 36.80
CA ARG A 599 -27.66 107.84 35.98
C ARG A 599 -28.02 109.20 36.58
N VAL A 600 -27.71 109.43 37.85
CA VAL A 600 -27.83 110.71 38.54
C VAL A 600 -26.44 111.07 39.08
N ALA A 601 -25.89 112.19 38.64
CA ALA A 601 -24.52 112.60 38.94
C ALA A 601 -24.48 114.04 39.50
N LYS A 602 -23.46 114.36 40.29
CA LYS A 602 -23.21 115.72 40.76
C LYS A 602 -22.21 116.45 39.85
N PRO A 603 -22.21 117.79 39.82
CA PRO A 603 -21.08 118.55 39.27
C PRO A 603 -19.76 118.08 39.87
N GLY A 604 -18.79 117.68 39.03
CA GLY A 604 -17.51 117.11 39.43
C GLY A 604 -17.49 115.57 39.60
N GLN A 605 -18.63 114.88 39.55
CA GLN A 605 -18.68 113.42 39.64
C GLN A 605 -18.52 112.76 38.24
N PRO A 606 -17.62 111.77 38.06
CA PRO A 606 -17.47 111.08 36.78
C PRO A 606 -18.67 110.18 36.49
N VAL A 607 -19.15 110.21 35.24
CA VAL A 607 -20.14 109.25 34.72
C VAL A 607 -19.40 108.21 33.89
N VAL A 608 -19.48 106.95 34.27
CA VAL A 608 -18.85 105.85 33.52
C VAL A 608 -19.78 105.42 32.39
N ALA A 609 -19.31 105.50 31.15
CA ALA A 609 -19.96 105.00 29.95
C ALA A 609 -19.37 103.64 29.54
N ARG A 610 -20.23 102.63 29.39
CA ARG A 610 -19.86 101.26 28.99
C ARG A 610 -20.56 100.90 27.69
N GLY A 611 -19.78 100.56 26.66
CA GLY A 611 -20.27 100.09 25.36
C GLY A 611 -20.08 98.58 25.18
N LYS A 612 -21.02 97.92 24.51
CA LYS A 612 -20.94 96.50 24.11
C LYS A 612 -21.40 96.34 22.66
N ASP A 613 -20.85 95.33 21.98
CA ASP A 613 -21.17 94.96 20.59
C ASP A 613 -20.83 96.07 19.57
N TYR A 614 -19.75 96.82 19.84
CA TYR A 614 -19.19 97.80 18.92
C TYR A 614 -18.12 97.18 17.99
N PRO A 615 -17.87 97.77 16.80
CA PRO A 615 -16.77 97.38 15.93
C PRO A 615 -15.41 97.42 16.64
N PRO A 616 -14.71 96.28 16.78
CA PRO A 616 -13.39 96.25 17.39
C PRO A 616 -12.39 97.18 16.71
N GLY A 617 -11.62 97.93 17.50
CA GLY A 617 -10.55 98.80 17.02
C GLY A 617 -10.99 100.17 16.48
N GLU A 618 -12.29 100.39 16.25
CA GLU A 618 -12.85 101.70 15.90
C GLU A 618 -12.98 102.61 17.14
N THR A 619 -13.10 103.92 16.91
CA THR A 619 -13.20 104.92 17.99
C THR A 619 -14.62 105.45 18.09
N VAL A 620 -15.20 105.38 19.29
CA VAL A 620 -16.52 105.92 19.62
C VAL A 620 -16.34 107.31 20.23
N ARG A 621 -16.98 108.32 19.65
CA ARG A 621 -16.98 109.70 20.16
C ARG A 621 -18.15 109.88 21.12
N LEU A 622 -17.85 110.32 22.35
CA LEU A 622 -18.85 110.55 23.39
C LEU A 622 -19.05 112.05 23.59
N THR A 623 -20.29 112.55 23.50
CA THR A 623 -20.61 113.98 23.68
C THR A 623 -21.83 114.20 24.58
N TRP A 624 -21.82 115.27 25.38
CA TRP A 624 -23.02 115.73 26.07
C TRP A 624 -23.85 116.63 25.15
N ASN A 625 -25.18 116.48 25.16
CA ASN A 625 -26.07 117.39 24.44
C ASN A 625 -26.13 118.81 25.04
N THR A 626 -25.78 118.98 26.30
CA THR A 626 -25.80 120.25 27.04
C THR A 626 -24.70 120.21 28.10
N GLY A 627 -23.92 121.29 28.22
CA GLY A 627 -22.72 121.38 29.04
C GLY A 627 -21.41 121.28 28.25
N ILE A 628 -20.29 121.60 28.89
CA ILE A 628 -18.96 121.54 28.26
C ILE A 628 -18.46 120.09 28.26
N THR A 629 -18.39 119.47 27.09
CA THR A 629 -17.65 118.21 26.91
C THR A 629 -16.19 118.56 26.63
N ALA A 630 -15.26 118.12 27.49
CA ALA A 630 -13.83 118.30 27.22
C ALA A 630 -13.45 117.55 25.92
N ASP A 631 -12.70 118.20 25.03
CA ASP A 631 -12.41 117.78 23.64
C ASP A 631 -11.48 116.54 23.50
N ARG A 632 -11.62 115.54 24.39
CA ARG A 632 -10.85 114.28 24.36
C ARG A 632 -11.67 113.05 24.80
N THR A 633 -12.86 112.83 24.24
CA THR A 633 -13.70 111.66 24.59
C THR A 633 -13.97 110.74 23.39
N GLY A 634 -12.92 110.47 22.59
CA GLY A 634 -12.90 109.32 21.69
C GLY A 634 -12.35 108.10 22.43
N VAL A 635 -13.14 107.04 22.59
CA VAL A 635 -12.70 105.78 23.21
C VAL A 635 -12.54 104.70 22.14
N ARG A 636 -11.37 104.08 22.09
CA ARG A 636 -11.11 102.97 21.17
C ARG A 636 -11.74 101.69 21.71
N VAL A 637 -12.52 101.01 20.87
CA VAL A 637 -13.23 99.78 21.23
C VAL A 637 -12.23 98.61 21.30
N GLY A 638 -12.34 97.81 22.36
CA GLY A 638 -11.55 96.60 22.57
C GLY A 638 -11.78 95.53 21.50
N ARG A 639 -10.89 94.53 21.46
CA ARG A 639 -10.98 93.39 20.51
C ARG A 639 -12.26 92.56 20.70
N ASP A 640 -12.81 92.57 21.90
CA ASP A 640 -14.06 91.92 22.29
C ASP A 640 -15.33 92.72 21.88
N GLY A 641 -15.16 93.94 21.37
CA GLY A 641 -16.25 94.84 21.00
C GLY A 641 -16.82 95.64 22.17
N THR A 642 -16.08 95.79 23.28
CA THR A 642 -16.50 96.58 24.44
C THR A 642 -15.60 97.78 24.69
N PHE A 643 -16.10 98.76 25.44
CA PHE A 643 -15.26 99.84 26.00
C PHE A 643 -15.85 100.33 27.32
N GLU A 644 -15.00 100.91 28.16
CA GLU A 644 -15.40 101.61 29.38
C GLU A 644 -14.60 102.91 29.49
N VAL A 645 -15.27 104.03 29.71
CA VAL A 645 -14.62 105.33 29.85
C VAL A 645 -15.39 106.26 30.78
N GLN A 646 -14.66 107.06 31.54
CA GLN A 646 -15.24 108.09 32.40
C GLN A 646 -15.48 109.36 31.59
N VAL A 647 -16.72 109.84 31.60
CA VAL A 647 -17.11 111.11 31.00
C VAL A 647 -17.41 112.09 32.13
N LEU A 648 -16.63 113.16 32.18
CA LEU A 648 -16.69 114.12 33.27
C LEU A 648 -17.89 115.06 33.15
N VAL A 649 -18.34 115.48 34.32
CA VAL A 649 -19.30 116.54 34.55
C VAL A 649 -18.53 117.69 35.18
N LEU A 650 -18.38 118.82 34.52
CA LEU A 650 -17.55 119.89 35.08
C LEU A 650 -18.25 120.60 36.25
N ARG A 651 -17.48 121.22 37.16
CA ARG A 651 -18.04 121.88 38.36
C ARG A 651 -18.92 123.10 38.04
N LYS A 652 -18.69 123.76 36.90
CA LYS A 652 -19.45 124.93 36.42
C LYS A 652 -20.56 124.56 35.41
N ASP A 653 -20.86 123.28 35.28
CA ASP A 653 -21.78 122.77 34.27
C ASP A 653 -23.25 122.94 34.70
N THR A 654 -24.15 123.11 33.73
CA THR A 654 -25.58 123.38 33.99
C THR A 654 -26.24 122.18 34.68
N LEU A 655 -27.03 122.43 35.73
CA LEU A 655 -27.86 121.40 36.38
C LEU A 655 -29.06 121.02 35.50
N GLY A 656 -29.56 119.79 35.65
CA GLY A 656 -30.75 119.33 34.92
C GLY A 656 -30.52 118.06 34.09
N PRO A 657 -31.51 117.64 33.29
CA PRO A 657 -31.40 116.45 32.44
C PRO A 657 -30.46 116.70 31.26
N ARG A 658 -29.57 115.73 30.99
CA ARG A 658 -28.72 115.71 29.80
C ARG A 658 -28.64 114.32 29.19
N ILE A 659 -28.11 114.24 27.98
CA ILE A 659 -27.99 113.05 27.16
C ILE A 659 -26.53 112.88 26.77
N LEU A 660 -25.95 111.74 27.14
CA LEU A 660 -24.70 111.27 26.57
C LEU A 660 -24.98 110.64 25.22
N ARG A 661 -24.35 111.15 24.17
CA ARG A 661 -24.39 110.63 22.80
C ARG A 661 -23.12 109.82 22.55
N ALA A 662 -23.27 108.65 21.93
CA ALA A 662 -22.17 107.83 21.44
C ALA A 662 -22.26 107.72 19.93
N ASP A 663 -21.33 108.38 19.25
CA ASP A 663 -21.23 108.47 17.80
C ASP A 663 -20.11 107.58 17.28
N ILE A 664 -20.42 106.78 16.28
CA ILE A 664 -19.44 105.97 15.55
C ILE A 664 -19.83 105.94 14.07
N THR A 665 -18.83 106.07 13.20
CA THR A 665 -19.05 106.21 11.75
C THR A 665 -19.86 105.04 11.19
N GLY A 666 -20.93 105.34 10.47
CA GLY A 666 -21.74 104.35 9.75
C GLY A 666 -22.61 103.45 10.65
N LEU A 667 -22.83 103.80 11.92
CA LEU A 667 -23.84 103.17 12.78
C LEU A 667 -24.79 104.22 13.38
N PRO A 668 -26.00 103.83 13.82
CA PRO A 668 -26.90 104.75 14.51
C PRO A 668 -26.30 105.31 15.81
N GLU A 669 -26.40 106.62 16.02
CA GLU A 669 -26.03 107.30 17.27
C GLU A 669 -26.84 106.72 18.45
N LEU A 670 -26.16 106.35 19.53
CA LEU A 670 -26.82 105.89 20.76
C LEU A 670 -26.88 107.02 21.79
N ARG A 671 -28.06 107.18 22.41
CA ARG A 671 -28.32 108.22 23.41
C ARG A 671 -28.64 107.62 24.76
N LYS A 672 -28.02 108.13 25.84
CA LYS A 672 -28.34 107.75 27.22
C LYS A 672 -28.56 108.96 28.13
N PRO A 673 -29.72 109.05 28.81
CA PRO A 673 -30.00 110.17 29.70
C PRO A 673 -29.22 110.04 31.02
N VAL A 674 -28.76 111.18 31.53
CA VAL A 674 -28.11 111.36 32.83
C VAL A 674 -28.63 112.65 33.45
N LEU A 675 -29.02 112.62 34.71
CA LEU A 675 -29.52 113.77 35.46
C LEU A 675 -28.41 114.39 36.33
N VAL A 676 -28.28 115.71 36.31
CA VAL A 676 -27.26 116.45 37.08
C VAL A 676 -27.88 117.27 38.18
N VAL A 677 -27.46 117.06 39.43
CA VAL A 677 -28.02 117.76 40.60
C VAL A 677 -26.91 118.16 41.59
N GLN A 678 -27.07 119.28 42.30
CA GLN A 678 -26.04 119.79 43.23
C GLN A 678 -25.91 118.98 44.54
N ARG A 679 -27.00 118.39 45.03
CA ARG A 679 -27.06 117.56 46.26
C ARG A 679 -27.98 116.35 46.01
N ASN A 680 -27.83 115.28 46.80
CA ASN A 680 -28.72 114.11 46.71
C ASN A 680 -30.15 114.57 47.01
N LEU A 681 -31.00 114.72 45.99
CA LEU A 681 -32.44 114.87 46.19
C LEU A 681 -33.02 113.49 46.52
N GLN A 682 -33.45 113.31 47.77
CA GLN A 682 -34.48 112.35 48.16
C GLN A 682 -35.83 112.89 47.63
N PRO A 683 -36.76 112.04 47.16
CA PRO A 683 -37.84 112.45 46.25
C PRO A 683 -38.89 113.37 46.92
N PRO A 684 -39.53 114.31 46.18
CA PRO A 684 -40.42 115.29 46.77
C PRO A 684 -41.91 114.91 46.64
N ASP A 685 -42.48 114.25 47.65
CA ASP A 685 -43.93 114.26 47.96
C ASP A 685 -44.27 113.60 49.31
N PHE A 686 -44.13 114.34 50.42
CA PHE A 686 -44.99 114.12 51.60
C PHE A 686 -45.35 115.47 52.24
N LYS A 687 -46.55 115.97 51.90
CA LYS A 687 -47.34 116.89 52.72
C LYS A 687 -48.56 116.10 53.22
N GLY A 688 -48.59 115.76 54.52
CA GLY A 688 -49.82 115.62 55.32
C GLY A 688 -50.47 114.24 55.50
N ARG A 689 -50.09 113.53 56.57
CA ARG A 689 -50.94 112.97 57.67
C ARG A 689 -50.07 113.07 58.94
N THR A 690 -50.40 113.89 59.95
CA THR A 690 -51.18 113.53 61.17
C THR A 690 -50.98 112.11 61.62
#